data_AF-A0A553F5V0-F1
#
_entry.id   AF-A0A553F5V0-F1
#
_cell.length_a   1.000
_cell.length_b   1.000
_cell.length_c   1.000
_cell.angle_alpha   90.00
_cell.angle_beta   90.00
_cell.angle_gamma   90.00
#
_symmetry.space_group_name_H-M   'P 1'
#
loop_
_entity.id
_entity.type
_entity.pdbx_description
1 polymer ?
#
loop_
_entity_poly.entity_id
_entity_poly.type
_entity_poly.pdbx_seq_one_letter_code
_entity_poly.pdbx_strand_id
1 'polypeptide(L)'
;MSSQLVSQDTKTADNPFPGLRPFRIEESHLFFGREGQSDEVLLKLSKNRFVGVIGPSGSGKSSFVYCGVLPIVYGGFLTDASPNWDVVVTRPGGGPIENMADALLQKDEEYLIADADEQKIKKTIITTLLRSSSMGLVEAVMQSRKSEDKNYLILVDQFEELFRFKNNTDTGTVNETLAFVNLLMEAINHMDVPIYVAITMRSDFIGDCAQFPELTKKLNDSHYLIPQMTREQKRRAIEGPVAVGGAAITQRLTQQLLNDLGDNPDQLPILQHALMRTWSYWARTRDLQEEVDIKHYEAIGTMAEALSMHANEAYDELNEDQKHICELLFKAITEKRGENFGIRRPTRLSEIAAIADVSEQEVIEVIDRFRDPSRSLLTPAYNVPLDAKSIIDISHESLMRIWVRLKNWVDDEADAVQMYMRLSEASAMYQVGKAGLWRPPDLQLALNWQAKHKPTLVWGQRYHPAFERTMIFLEYSRKEFETEQRIKELQAKRRLRIARITALVMGGITIIALLFLVYAFIQKTQADRNEARAIEAKEEADANAIQAKKNADEAKRNAEEAEREKLAAIAAREDANRAKEKAEANFKLAEVQRERAEFEEAEAKKQEQRAQEATVRAENNAERARENERLAIIEKERADKLRYQAIAKALAVKATQFRKAQGEEQVILKGLLAQQAYNYNTQYEGNKYDNDVYYGLYEALRDLEDPMAKSLEGHSKAIRALASSASGNHVYSAGTYGKILRWSVNGTHREADTLVQERGESYLFRALAVSSDDKTLVAAGNLPINDQGKTFAEIYDLQNKANRRKLYGFEKQVWKLAFVPKQQIFYALDNEGHSIKRSDLSSVKEIVSYETRINDITVSPDGKWLLAVSKKGEVLMFDAENNFKASVIHQHGKNLQAIAISQDNFIAVGDVNGLIKVIEPFGNDSPAELIGHTSEIDQIEFSTDGRFIATASKDRTVKLWNRKEVNTQPINLKDHPTWVWTIAFSPDNNQILAGTREALVRAWPTTIEAMSDKICPRIERNLSKDEWSLFVSEDIDYEKTCENNPNGE
;
A
#
# COMPACT_ATOMS: atom_id res chain seq x y z
N MET A 1 -5.92 -75.20 25.68
CA MET A 1 -6.60 -73.92 25.41
C MET A 1 -5.78 -72.82 26.04
N SER A 2 -5.20 -71.96 25.22
CA SER A 2 -4.51 -70.73 25.63
C SER A 2 -4.61 -69.78 24.44
N SER A 3 -5.34 -68.68 24.61
CA SER A 3 -5.66 -67.74 23.55
C SER A 3 -4.52 -66.76 23.31
N GLN A 4 -4.04 -66.67 22.06
CA GLN A 4 -3.15 -65.58 21.65
C GLN A 4 -3.95 -64.28 21.48
N LEU A 5 -3.50 -63.22 22.13
CA LEU A 5 -3.96 -61.86 21.89
C LEU A 5 -3.19 -61.30 20.69
N VAL A 6 -3.93 -60.78 19.70
CA VAL A 6 -3.37 -60.07 18.55
C VAL A 6 -3.09 -58.63 18.94
N SER A 7 -1.84 -58.18 18.81
CA SER A 7 -1.48 -56.77 18.88
C SER A 7 -1.94 -56.05 17.61
N GLN A 8 -2.83 -55.07 17.74
CA GLN A 8 -3.16 -54.18 16.63
C GLN A 8 -2.09 -53.10 16.48
N ASP A 9 -1.35 -53.13 15.38
CA ASP A 9 -0.51 -52.01 14.97
C ASP A 9 -1.38 -50.80 14.63
N THR A 10 -1.19 -49.69 15.35
CA THR A 10 -1.82 -48.41 15.03
C THR A 10 -1.17 -47.81 13.78
N LYS A 11 -1.71 -48.12 12.60
CA LYS A 11 -1.43 -47.33 11.40
C LYS A 11 -1.75 -45.86 11.69
N THR A 12 -0.75 -45.00 11.57
CA THR A 12 -0.95 -43.54 11.51
C THR A 12 -1.81 -43.23 10.28
N ALA A 13 -2.92 -42.53 10.48
CA ALA A 13 -3.78 -42.11 9.36
C ALA A 13 -3.03 -41.05 8.52
N ASP A 14 -2.85 -41.33 7.24
CA ASP A 14 -2.22 -40.39 6.30
C ASP A 14 -3.00 -39.07 6.27
N ASN A 15 -2.28 -37.94 6.13
CA ASN A 15 -2.90 -36.63 6.18
C ASN A 15 -3.66 -36.34 4.87
N PRO A 16 -4.99 -36.11 4.89
CA PRO A 16 -5.77 -35.90 3.67
C PRO A 16 -5.55 -34.53 3.03
N PHE A 17 -4.80 -33.63 3.68
CA PHE A 17 -4.51 -32.28 3.17
C PHE A 17 -3.04 -32.14 2.79
N PRO A 18 -2.71 -31.79 1.54
CA PRO A 18 -1.32 -31.78 1.06
C PRO A 18 -0.53 -30.50 1.39
N GLY A 19 -1.08 -29.54 2.13
CA GLY A 19 -0.35 -28.32 2.54
C GLY A 19 -0.43 -27.19 1.53
N LEU A 20 0.71 -26.65 1.06
CA LEU A 20 0.75 -25.60 0.03
C LEU A 20 0.87 -26.13 -1.42
N ARG A 21 1.27 -27.40 -1.62
CA ARG A 21 1.35 -27.99 -2.95
C ARG A 21 -0.06 -28.27 -3.52
N PRO A 22 -0.23 -28.31 -4.85
CA PRO A 22 -1.47 -28.82 -5.43
C PRO A 22 -1.70 -30.29 -5.07
N PHE A 23 -2.97 -30.71 -5.13
CA PHE A 23 -3.35 -32.12 -5.08
C PHE A 23 -2.87 -32.83 -6.35
N ARG A 24 -2.40 -34.07 -6.22
CA ARG A 24 -1.96 -34.97 -7.29
C ARG A 24 -3.11 -35.81 -7.83
N ILE A 25 -2.89 -36.45 -8.97
CA ILE A 25 -3.90 -37.29 -9.64
C ILE A 25 -4.32 -38.47 -8.74
N GLU A 26 -3.37 -39.09 -8.03
CA GLU A 26 -3.63 -40.13 -7.03
C GLU A 26 -4.55 -39.65 -5.88
N GLU A 27 -4.51 -38.37 -5.57
CA GLU A 27 -5.24 -37.72 -4.46
C GLU A 27 -6.62 -37.19 -4.90
N SER A 28 -7.07 -37.50 -6.12
CA SER A 28 -8.38 -37.10 -6.65
C SER A 28 -9.57 -37.51 -5.76
N HIS A 29 -9.45 -38.63 -5.04
CA HIS A 29 -10.43 -39.09 -4.05
C HIS A 29 -10.53 -38.20 -2.79
N LEU A 30 -9.61 -37.24 -2.62
CA LEU A 30 -9.59 -36.22 -1.55
C LEU A 30 -10.01 -34.83 -2.06
N PHE A 31 -10.39 -34.69 -3.34
CA PHE A 31 -10.70 -33.39 -3.94
C PHE A 31 -12.22 -33.16 -4.06
N PHE A 32 -12.77 -32.31 -3.20
CA PHE A 32 -14.22 -32.09 -3.06
C PHE A 32 -14.66 -30.66 -3.38
N GLY A 33 -15.95 -30.46 -3.67
CA GLY A 33 -16.57 -29.15 -3.82
C GLY A 33 -16.42 -28.49 -5.20
N ARG A 34 -15.86 -29.20 -6.18
CA ARG A 34 -15.67 -28.73 -7.57
C ARG A 34 -16.38 -29.62 -8.61
N GLU A 35 -17.30 -30.47 -8.17
CA GLU A 35 -18.01 -31.42 -9.02
C GLU A 35 -18.84 -30.70 -10.10
N GLY A 36 -18.93 -31.29 -11.30
CA GLY A 36 -19.66 -30.74 -12.46
C GLY A 36 -18.96 -29.60 -13.21
N GLN A 37 -17.85 -29.06 -12.71
CA GLN A 37 -17.08 -28.00 -13.40
C GLN A 37 -16.13 -28.57 -14.47
N SER A 38 -15.69 -29.81 -14.30
CA SER A 38 -14.74 -30.47 -15.20
C SER A 38 -15.33 -30.79 -16.58
N ASP A 39 -16.63 -31.06 -16.65
CA ASP A 39 -17.34 -31.41 -17.89
C ASP A 39 -17.30 -30.28 -18.92
N GLU A 40 -17.43 -29.02 -18.48
CA GLU A 40 -17.36 -27.85 -19.38
C GLU A 40 -15.95 -27.65 -19.95
N VAL A 41 -14.91 -27.90 -19.14
CA VAL A 41 -13.51 -27.84 -19.57
C VAL A 41 -13.21 -28.93 -20.58
N LEU A 42 -13.70 -30.15 -20.36
CA LEU A 42 -13.55 -31.27 -21.28
C LEU A 42 -14.29 -31.02 -22.60
N LEU A 43 -15.50 -30.45 -22.55
CA LEU A 43 -16.26 -30.09 -23.75
C LEU A 43 -15.56 -29.00 -24.59
N LYS A 44 -14.97 -27.99 -23.93
CA LYS A 44 -14.14 -26.96 -24.58
C LYS A 44 -12.86 -27.56 -25.20
N LEU A 45 -12.17 -28.43 -24.46
CA LEU A 45 -10.98 -29.14 -24.92
C LEU A 45 -11.28 -30.04 -26.13
N SER A 46 -12.39 -30.80 -26.08
CA SER A 46 -12.89 -31.65 -27.17
C SER A 46 -13.12 -30.85 -28.45
N LYS A 47 -13.84 -29.73 -28.33
CA LYS A 47 -14.30 -28.95 -29.49
C LYS A 47 -13.18 -28.16 -30.17
N ASN A 48 -12.25 -27.61 -29.38
CA ASN A 48 -11.27 -26.64 -29.87
C ASN A 48 -9.83 -27.17 -29.90
N ARG A 49 -9.59 -28.40 -29.40
CA ARG A 49 -8.27 -29.01 -29.12
C ARG A 49 -7.36 -28.19 -28.18
N PHE A 50 -7.92 -27.15 -27.57
CA PHE A 50 -7.27 -26.22 -26.67
C PHE A 50 -8.22 -25.85 -25.54
N VAL A 51 -7.72 -25.72 -24.31
CA VAL A 51 -8.45 -25.03 -23.24
C VAL A 51 -7.52 -24.21 -22.34
N GLY A 52 -7.85 -22.92 -22.16
CA GLY A 52 -7.20 -22.05 -21.17
C GLY A 52 -7.97 -22.03 -19.86
N VAL A 53 -7.44 -22.65 -18.81
CA VAL A 53 -8.04 -22.66 -17.46
C VAL A 53 -7.49 -21.47 -16.66
N ILE A 54 -8.31 -20.44 -16.50
CA ILE A 54 -7.89 -19.12 -16.02
C ILE A 54 -8.54 -18.81 -14.66
N GLY A 55 -7.87 -18.03 -13.82
CA GLY A 55 -8.48 -17.46 -12.61
C GLY A 55 -7.46 -16.83 -11.65
N PRO A 56 -7.91 -16.18 -10.56
CA PRO A 56 -7.04 -15.53 -9.57
C PRO A 56 -5.94 -16.42 -8.98
N SER A 57 -4.96 -15.82 -8.31
CA SER A 57 -3.95 -16.57 -7.55
C SER A 57 -4.64 -17.44 -6.48
N GLY A 58 -4.04 -18.57 -6.12
CA GLY A 58 -4.62 -19.47 -5.09
C GLY A 58 -5.99 -20.12 -5.39
N SER A 59 -6.69 -19.81 -6.50
CA SER A 59 -8.07 -20.28 -6.76
C SER A 59 -8.26 -21.80 -6.96
N GLY A 60 -7.17 -22.58 -6.87
CA GLY A 60 -7.17 -24.04 -7.00
C GLY A 60 -6.95 -24.59 -8.42
N LYS A 61 -6.56 -23.76 -9.40
CA LYS A 61 -6.40 -24.13 -10.82
C LYS A 61 -5.70 -25.47 -11.06
N SER A 62 -4.46 -25.62 -10.59
CA SER A 62 -3.65 -26.82 -10.85
C SER A 62 -4.28 -28.05 -10.18
N SER A 63 -4.71 -27.96 -8.91
CA SER A 63 -5.45 -29.05 -8.23
C SER A 63 -6.73 -29.45 -8.98
N PHE A 64 -7.48 -28.48 -9.51
CA PHE A 64 -8.70 -28.74 -10.30
C PHE A 64 -8.41 -29.46 -11.62
N VAL A 65 -7.29 -29.14 -12.30
CA VAL A 65 -6.89 -29.91 -13.50
C VAL A 65 -6.41 -31.31 -13.12
N TYR A 66 -5.50 -31.45 -12.14
CA TYR A 66 -4.96 -32.75 -11.73
C TYR A 66 -6.01 -33.71 -11.15
N CYS A 67 -7.00 -33.20 -10.39
CA CYS A 67 -7.98 -34.03 -9.69
C CYS A 67 -9.38 -34.04 -10.33
N GLY A 68 -9.76 -32.97 -11.04
CA GLY A 68 -11.06 -32.88 -11.70
C GLY A 68 -11.01 -33.27 -13.18
N VAL A 69 -10.04 -32.76 -13.94
CA VAL A 69 -9.99 -32.95 -15.40
C VAL A 69 -9.28 -34.25 -15.79
N LEU A 70 -8.04 -34.46 -15.34
CA LEU A 70 -7.23 -35.60 -15.79
C LEU A 70 -7.83 -36.98 -15.47
N PRO A 71 -8.45 -37.24 -14.30
CA PRO A 71 -9.05 -38.55 -14.02
C PRO A 71 -10.21 -38.90 -14.96
N ILE A 72 -10.97 -37.89 -15.43
CA ILE A 72 -12.06 -38.09 -16.40
C ILE A 72 -11.50 -38.32 -17.82
N VAL A 73 -10.39 -37.68 -18.18
CA VAL A 73 -9.65 -37.98 -19.43
C VAL A 73 -9.18 -39.44 -19.45
N TYR A 74 -8.54 -39.90 -18.36
CA TYR A 74 -8.16 -41.31 -18.21
C TYR A 74 -9.36 -42.27 -18.13
N GLY A 75 -10.54 -41.78 -17.71
CA GLY A 75 -11.81 -42.51 -17.74
C GLY A 75 -12.44 -42.66 -19.14
N GLY A 76 -11.85 -42.10 -20.19
CA GLY A 76 -12.29 -42.30 -21.59
C GLY A 76 -13.53 -41.51 -22.01
N PHE A 77 -13.86 -40.40 -21.34
CA PHE A 77 -15.10 -39.65 -21.56
C PHE A 77 -15.19 -38.87 -22.88
N LEU A 78 -14.10 -38.75 -23.64
CA LEU A 78 -14.06 -38.04 -24.92
C LEU A 78 -14.46 -38.98 -26.07
N THR A 79 -15.76 -39.06 -26.34
CA THR A 79 -16.39 -40.04 -27.26
C THR A 79 -15.91 -40.01 -28.71
N ASP A 80 -15.36 -38.88 -29.15
CA ASP A 80 -14.90 -38.66 -30.53
C ASP A 80 -13.38 -38.94 -30.70
N ALA A 81 -12.72 -39.44 -29.65
CA ALA A 81 -11.29 -39.69 -29.61
C ALA A 81 -10.97 -41.08 -28.99
N SER A 82 -9.76 -41.58 -29.20
CA SER A 82 -9.32 -42.85 -28.61
C SER A 82 -9.49 -42.87 -27.07
N PRO A 83 -9.82 -44.00 -26.43
CA PRO A 83 -9.75 -44.11 -24.97
C PRO A 83 -8.31 -44.04 -24.43
N ASN A 84 -7.30 -44.21 -25.28
CA ASN A 84 -5.89 -44.22 -24.87
C ASN A 84 -5.30 -42.81 -24.85
N TRP A 85 -5.16 -42.23 -23.66
CA TRP A 85 -4.59 -40.89 -23.46
C TRP A 85 -3.19 -40.94 -22.85
N ASP A 86 -2.26 -40.21 -23.46
CA ASP A 86 -0.97 -39.90 -22.87
C ASP A 86 -0.89 -38.42 -22.47
N VAL A 87 -0.87 -38.16 -21.17
CA VAL A 87 -0.82 -36.80 -20.61
C VAL A 87 0.64 -36.41 -20.29
N VAL A 88 1.14 -35.40 -20.99
CA VAL A 88 2.46 -34.79 -20.77
C VAL A 88 2.25 -33.53 -19.93
N VAL A 89 2.79 -33.50 -18.71
CA VAL A 89 2.67 -32.36 -17.80
C VAL A 89 4.01 -31.62 -17.77
N THR A 90 4.01 -30.33 -18.10
CA THR A 90 5.22 -29.50 -18.05
C THR A 90 4.96 -28.16 -17.37
N ARG A 91 6.03 -27.55 -16.83
CA ARG A 91 6.05 -26.18 -16.30
C ARG A 91 7.11 -25.38 -17.06
N PRO A 92 6.77 -24.20 -17.61
CA PRO A 92 7.69 -23.49 -18.49
C PRO A 92 9.03 -23.11 -17.83
N GLY A 93 9.01 -22.61 -16.59
CA GLY A 93 10.21 -22.14 -15.90
C GLY A 93 11.05 -21.15 -16.74
N GLY A 94 12.37 -21.16 -16.49
CA GLY A 94 13.34 -20.37 -17.27
C GLY A 94 13.88 -21.06 -18.52
N GLY A 95 13.34 -22.22 -18.92
CA GLY A 95 13.84 -23.05 -20.02
C GLY A 95 12.74 -23.92 -20.62
N PRO A 96 11.71 -23.33 -21.26
CA PRO A 96 10.44 -24.00 -21.51
C PRO A 96 10.54 -25.15 -22.53
N ILE A 97 11.47 -25.08 -23.49
CA ILE A 97 11.69 -26.16 -24.45
C ILE A 97 12.42 -27.35 -23.80
N GLU A 98 13.38 -27.10 -22.90
CA GLU A 98 14.09 -28.16 -22.18
C GLU A 98 13.14 -28.89 -21.20
N ASN A 99 12.32 -28.12 -20.46
CA ASN A 99 11.29 -28.68 -19.57
C ASN A 99 10.20 -29.45 -20.32
N MET A 100 9.93 -29.14 -21.60
CA MET A 100 9.05 -29.93 -22.45
C MET A 100 9.72 -31.23 -22.92
N ALA A 101 11.00 -31.18 -23.29
CA ALA A 101 11.76 -32.38 -23.65
C ALA A 101 11.82 -33.38 -22.49
N ASP A 102 12.09 -32.90 -21.27
CA ASP A 102 12.09 -33.72 -20.06
C ASP A 102 10.71 -34.32 -19.76
N ALA A 103 9.63 -33.53 -19.91
CA ALA A 103 8.26 -34.01 -19.70
C ALA A 103 7.83 -35.08 -20.73
N LEU A 104 8.27 -34.95 -22.00
CA LEU A 104 8.04 -35.96 -23.04
C LEU A 104 8.80 -37.26 -22.76
N LEU A 105 10.01 -37.18 -22.21
CA LEU A 105 10.88 -38.32 -21.96
C LEU A 105 10.58 -39.06 -20.63
N GLN A 106 9.94 -38.40 -19.66
CA GLN A 106 9.57 -39.00 -18.36
C GLN A 106 8.67 -40.25 -18.47
N LYS A 107 8.07 -40.51 -19.63
CA LYS A 107 7.22 -41.69 -19.88
C LYS A 107 7.79 -42.69 -20.90
N ASP A 108 8.95 -42.41 -21.50
CA ASP A 108 9.62 -43.41 -22.34
C ASP A 108 10.33 -44.42 -21.44
N GLU A 109 9.80 -45.65 -21.37
CA GLU A 109 10.42 -46.75 -20.60
C GLU A 109 11.88 -46.98 -21.01
N GLU A 110 12.22 -46.81 -22.29
CA GLU A 110 13.61 -46.93 -22.75
C GLU A 110 14.50 -45.78 -22.27
N TYR A 111 13.94 -44.60 -22.00
CA TYR A 111 14.69 -43.48 -21.42
C TYR A 111 14.93 -43.70 -19.92
N LEU A 112 13.91 -44.17 -19.20
CA LEU A 112 14.00 -44.45 -17.76
C LEU A 112 14.97 -45.59 -17.42
N ILE A 113 15.18 -46.54 -18.33
CA ILE A 113 16.07 -47.71 -18.16
C ILE A 113 17.48 -47.47 -18.74
N ALA A 114 17.64 -46.50 -19.65
CA ALA A 114 18.93 -46.12 -20.24
C ALA A 114 19.93 -45.58 -19.22
N ASP A 115 21.22 -45.66 -19.55
CA ASP A 115 22.28 -45.06 -18.72
C ASP A 115 22.32 -43.53 -18.82
N ALA A 116 23.10 -42.88 -17.97
CA ALA A 116 23.15 -41.42 -17.88
C ALA A 116 23.67 -40.73 -19.16
N ASP A 117 24.49 -41.40 -19.97
CA ASP A 117 25.01 -40.84 -21.22
C ASP A 117 23.99 -41.05 -22.35
N GLU A 118 23.33 -42.21 -22.43
CA GLU A 118 22.22 -42.46 -23.36
C GLU A 118 21.02 -41.54 -23.08
N GLN A 119 20.64 -41.34 -21.81
CA GLN A 119 19.62 -40.37 -21.42
C GLN A 119 19.99 -38.96 -21.91
N LYS A 120 21.22 -38.53 -21.68
CA LYS A 120 21.71 -37.22 -22.14
C LYS A 120 21.68 -37.08 -23.66
N ILE A 121 21.97 -38.14 -24.41
CA ILE A 121 21.85 -38.19 -25.87
C ILE A 121 20.37 -38.08 -26.30
N LYS A 122 19.47 -38.93 -25.78
CA LYS A 122 18.02 -38.87 -26.09
C LYS A 122 17.43 -37.49 -25.78
N LYS A 123 17.75 -36.91 -24.61
CA LYS A 123 17.35 -35.55 -24.23
C LYS A 123 17.85 -34.50 -25.20
N THR A 124 19.12 -34.57 -25.61
CA THR A 124 19.72 -33.63 -26.58
C THR A 124 19.04 -33.71 -27.93
N ILE A 125 18.69 -34.92 -28.41
CA ILE A 125 17.97 -35.13 -29.67
C ILE A 125 16.58 -34.47 -29.60
N ILE A 126 15.75 -34.79 -28.60
CA ILE A 126 14.40 -34.22 -28.46
C ILE A 126 14.46 -32.70 -28.27
N THR A 127 15.37 -32.17 -27.45
CA THR A 127 15.54 -30.72 -27.26
C THR A 127 15.96 -30.02 -28.56
N THR A 128 16.81 -30.65 -29.37
CA THR A 128 17.23 -30.10 -30.67
C THR A 128 16.07 -30.09 -31.66
N LEU A 129 15.30 -31.18 -31.69
CA LEU A 129 14.14 -31.35 -32.58
C LEU A 129 13.00 -30.36 -32.23
N LEU A 130 12.73 -30.14 -30.95
CA LEU A 130 11.82 -29.08 -30.50
C LEU A 130 12.33 -27.66 -30.86
N ARG A 131 13.65 -27.45 -30.95
CA ARG A 131 14.24 -26.16 -31.35
C ARG A 131 14.36 -25.96 -32.85
N SER A 132 14.27 -27.02 -33.67
CA SER A 132 14.57 -26.95 -35.12
C SER A 132 13.40 -26.52 -36.01
N SER A 133 12.15 -26.76 -35.59
CA SER A 133 10.95 -26.42 -36.38
C SER A 133 9.78 -26.06 -35.47
N SER A 134 8.80 -25.28 -35.97
CA SER A 134 7.51 -25.08 -35.27
C SER A 134 6.68 -26.37 -35.18
N MET A 135 6.98 -27.36 -36.04
CA MET A 135 6.39 -28.69 -35.99
C MET A 135 7.11 -29.64 -35.02
N GLY A 136 8.20 -29.22 -34.36
CA GLY A 136 9.03 -30.09 -33.53
C GLY A 136 8.26 -30.85 -32.44
N LEU A 137 7.21 -30.26 -31.87
CA LEU A 137 6.36 -30.96 -30.90
C LEU A 137 5.53 -32.08 -31.56
N VAL A 138 5.03 -31.85 -32.78
CA VAL A 138 4.33 -32.87 -33.58
C VAL A 138 5.28 -33.99 -33.98
N GLU A 139 6.49 -33.64 -34.44
CA GLU A 139 7.54 -34.59 -34.82
C GLU A 139 8.00 -35.44 -33.63
N ALA A 140 8.22 -34.83 -32.45
CA ALA A 140 8.59 -35.55 -31.22
C ALA A 140 7.50 -36.54 -30.78
N VAL A 141 6.24 -36.10 -30.84
CA VAL A 141 5.07 -36.95 -30.55
C VAL A 141 4.93 -38.07 -31.58
N MET A 142 5.15 -37.81 -32.88
CA MET A 142 5.15 -38.85 -33.92
C MET A 142 6.26 -39.89 -33.69
N GLN A 143 7.46 -39.47 -33.28
CA GLN A 143 8.56 -40.40 -32.98
C GLN A 143 8.30 -41.25 -31.72
N SER A 144 7.58 -40.73 -30.72
CA SER A 144 7.19 -41.48 -29.52
C SER A 144 5.96 -42.39 -29.73
N ARG A 145 5.22 -42.21 -30.83
CA ARG A 145 3.95 -42.90 -31.13
C ARG A 145 4.18 -44.37 -31.53
N LYS A 146 4.37 -45.23 -30.52
CA LYS A 146 4.46 -46.70 -30.69
C LYS A 146 3.16 -47.37 -31.21
N SER A 147 2.04 -46.63 -31.33
CA SER A 147 0.75 -47.14 -31.82
C SER A 147 -0.13 -46.02 -32.40
N GLU A 148 -0.84 -46.27 -33.50
CA GLU A 148 -1.71 -45.26 -34.15
C GLU A 148 -2.92 -44.83 -33.29
N ASP A 149 -3.37 -45.65 -32.34
CA ASP A 149 -4.56 -45.40 -31.52
C ASP A 149 -4.23 -44.78 -30.14
N LYS A 150 -3.64 -43.57 -30.13
CA LYS A 150 -3.32 -42.79 -28.91
C LYS A 150 -3.50 -41.28 -29.12
N ASN A 151 -4.13 -40.63 -28.15
CA ASN A 151 -4.21 -39.17 -28.04
C ASN A 151 -3.15 -38.62 -27.09
N TYR A 152 -2.69 -37.39 -27.33
CA TYR A 152 -1.73 -36.71 -26.47
C TYR A 152 -2.35 -35.45 -25.87
N LEU A 153 -2.27 -35.30 -24.54
CA LEU A 153 -2.68 -34.09 -23.83
C LEU A 153 -1.45 -33.41 -23.23
N ILE A 154 -1.08 -32.26 -23.80
CA ILE A 154 -0.01 -31.42 -23.28
C ILE A 154 -0.63 -30.45 -22.26
N LEU A 155 -0.35 -30.67 -20.98
CA LEU A 155 -0.75 -29.79 -19.89
C LEU A 155 0.42 -28.88 -19.52
N VAL A 156 0.27 -27.58 -19.80
CA VAL A 156 1.21 -26.54 -19.35
C VAL A 156 0.66 -25.90 -18.07
N ASP A 157 1.19 -26.33 -16.93
CA ASP A 157 0.86 -25.79 -15.61
C ASP A 157 1.64 -24.48 -15.36
N GLN A 158 0.99 -23.47 -14.77
CA GLN A 158 1.58 -22.15 -14.49
C GLN A 158 2.17 -21.46 -15.75
N PHE A 159 1.38 -21.35 -16.81
CA PHE A 159 1.78 -20.76 -18.10
C PHE A 159 2.35 -19.33 -17.97
N GLU A 160 1.96 -18.57 -16.94
CA GLU A 160 2.50 -17.23 -16.67
C GLU A 160 4.03 -17.20 -16.41
N GLU A 161 4.66 -18.33 -16.11
CA GLU A 161 6.12 -18.39 -15.88
C GLU A 161 6.90 -17.89 -17.11
N LEU A 162 6.43 -18.19 -18.33
CA LEU A 162 6.99 -17.67 -19.59
C LEU A 162 7.22 -16.16 -19.58
N PHE A 163 6.31 -15.41 -18.95
CA PHE A 163 6.34 -13.95 -18.90
C PHE A 163 7.12 -13.42 -17.69
N ARG A 164 7.15 -14.18 -16.59
CA ARG A 164 7.95 -13.87 -15.40
C ARG A 164 9.45 -13.97 -15.68
N PHE A 165 9.90 -15.06 -16.32
CA PHE A 165 11.32 -15.31 -16.59
C PHE A 165 11.92 -14.46 -17.73
N LYS A 166 11.08 -13.83 -18.55
CA LYS A 166 11.48 -12.89 -19.64
C LYS A 166 12.26 -11.65 -19.17
N ASN A 167 12.22 -11.33 -17.87
CA ASN A 167 12.84 -10.12 -17.32
C ASN A 167 14.34 -10.26 -16.97
N ASN A 168 14.93 -11.45 -17.10
CA ASN A 168 16.39 -11.59 -17.03
C ASN A 168 17.00 -11.13 -18.36
N THR A 169 18.12 -10.41 -18.30
CA THR A 169 18.75 -9.64 -19.40
C THR A 169 19.28 -10.45 -20.59
N ASP A 170 19.02 -11.75 -20.65
CA ASP A 170 19.44 -12.63 -21.74
C ASP A 170 18.46 -12.54 -22.93
N THR A 171 18.92 -11.90 -24.01
CA THR A 171 18.17 -11.72 -25.27
C THR A 171 17.72 -13.03 -25.93
N GLY A 172 18.32 -14.17 -25.56
CA GLY A 172 17.88 -15.50 -26.00
C GLY A 172 16.51 -15.94 -25.45
N THR A 173 16.15 -15.51 -24.23
CA THR A 173 14.93 -15.97 -23.52
C THR A 173 13.64 -15.51 -24.20
N VAL A 174 13.66 -14.31 -24.79
CA VAL A 174 12.53 -13.74 -25.56
C VAL A 174 12.22 -14.59 -26.79
N ASN A 175 13.27 -15.09 -27.46
CA ASN A 175 13.11 -15.91 -28.66
C ASN A 175 12.63 -17.33 -28.30
N GLU A 176 13.14 -17.91 -27.21
CA GLU A 176 12.71 -19.22 -26.73
C GLU A 176 11.25 -19.25 -26.26
N THR A 177 10.76 -18.16 -25.65
CA THR A 177 9.34 -17.99 -25.30
C THR A 177 8.44 -18.00 -26.53
N LEU A 178 8.84 -17.27 -27.59
CA LEU A 178 8.08 -17.20 -28.84
C LEU A 178 8.08 -18.54 -29.58
N ALA A 179 9.23 -19.23 -29.65
CA ALA A 179 9.33 -20.57 -30.20
C ALA A 179 8.42 -21.56 -29.45
N PHE A 180 8.39 -21.50 -28.11
CA PHE A 180 7.55 -22.36 -27.29
C PHE A 180 6.04 -22.16 -27.53
N VAL A 181 5.58 -20.91 -27.62
CA VAL A 181 4.16 -20.64 -27.93
C VAL A 181 3.81 -21.13 -29.34
N ASN A 182 4.69 -20.93 -30.32
CA ASN A 182 4.46 -21.39 -31.70
C ASN A 182 4.39 -22.93 -31.79
N LEU A 183 5.26 -23.66 -31.08
CA LEU A 183 5.22 -25.13 -30.99
C LEU A 183 3.85 -25.64 -30.52
N LEU A 184 3.26 -24.98 -29.50
CA LEU A 184 1.94 -25.34 -28.98
C LEU A 184 0.83 -25.02 -29.99
N MET A 185 0.87 -23.86 -30.65
CA MET A 185 -0.17 -23.45 -31.60
C MET A 185 -0.18 -24.34 -32.86
N GLU A 186 0.99 -24.65 -33.42
CA GLU A 186 1.13 -25.53 -34.58
C GLU A 186 0.62 -26.94 -34.26
N ALA A 187 0.95 -27.48 -33.08
CA ALA A 187 0.50 -28.81 -32.65
C ALA A 187 -1.03 -28.91 -32.46
N ILE A 188 -1.71 -27.81 -32.09
CA ILE A 188 -3.18 -27.75 -32.02
C ILE A 188 -3.81 -27.71 -33.41
N ASN A 189 -3.17 -27.03 -34.36
CA ASN A 189 -3.68 -26.83 -35.72
C ASN A 189 -3.42 -28.05 -36.63
N HIS A 190 -2.44 -28.89 -36.30
CA HIS A 190 -2.12 -30.11 -37.06
C HIS A 190 -3.18 -31.21 -36.83
N MET A 191 -3.99 -31.51 -37.85
CA MET A 191 -5.15 -32.41 -37.71
C MET A 191 -4.82 -33.92 -37.73
N ASP A 192 -3.70 -34.32 -38.34
CA ASP A 192 -3.39 -35.76 -38.53
C ASP A 192 -2.79 -36.45 -37.29
N VAL A 193 -2.49 -35.68 -36.23
CA VAL A 193 -2.04 -36.19 -34.93
C VAL A 193 -2.96 -35.62 -33.84
N PRO A 194 -3.62 -36.46 -33.03
CA PRO A 194 -4.56 -36.02 -32.00
C PRO A 194 -3.84 -35.45 -30.76
N ILE A 195 -3.26 -34.26 -30.92
CA ILE A 195 -2.63 -33.47 -29.85
C ILE A 195 -3.64 -32.45 -29.33
N TYR A 196 -3.81 -32.41 -28.01
CA TYR A 196 -4.66 -31.50 -27.27
C TYR A 196 -3.79 -30.70 -26.31
N VAL A 197 -4.09 -29.41 -26.11
CA VAL A 197 -3.31 -28.54 -25.22
C VAL A 197 -4.22 -27.95 -24.14
N ALA A 198 -3.87 -28.15 -22.88
CA ALA A 198 -4.48 -27.45 -21.75
C ALA A 198 -3.43 -26.53 -21.13
N ILE A 199 -3.77 -25.27 -20.89
CA ILE A 199 -2.91 -24.35 -20.13
C ILE A 199 -3.63 -23.92 -18.86
N THR A 200 -2.91 -23.78 -17.75
CA THR A 200 -3.41 -23.06 -16.58
C THR A 200 -2.68 -21.74 -16.47
N MET A 201 -3.40 -20.66 -16.20
CA MET A 201 -2.79 -19.34 -16.06
C MET A 201 -3.53 -18.47 -15.02
N ARG A 202 -2.83 -17.54 -14.39
CA ARG A 202 -3.50 -16.47 -13.64
C ARG A 202 -4.14 -15.43 -14.58
N SER A 203 -5.24 -14.83 -14.13
CA SER A 203 -6.01 -13.84 -14.93
C SER A 203 -5.30 -12.51 -15.17
N ASP A 204 -4.30 -12.16 -14.36
CA ASP A 204 -3.50 -10.93 -14.54
C ASP A 204 -2.53 -11.00 -15.74
N PHE A 205 -2.15 -12.20 -16.18
CA PHE A 205 -1.24 -12.41 -17.32
C PHE A 205 -1.94 -12.52 -18.69
N ILE A 206 -3.26 -12.30 -18.76
CA ILE A 206 -4.00 -12.26 -20.04
C ILE A 206 -3.46 -11.14 -20.95
N GLY A 207 -3.02 -10.01 -20.37
CA GLY A 207 -2.41 -8.91 -21.12
C GLY A 207 -1.12 -9.32 -21.84
N ASP A 208 -0.28 -10.14 -21.19
CA ASP A 208 0.95 -10.66 -21.79
C ASP A 208 0.69 -11.62 -22.96
N CYS A 209 -0.45 -12.31 -22.99
CA CYS A 209 -0.83 -13.15 -24.13
C CYS A 209 -1.09 -12.34 -25.42
N ALA A 210 -1.42 -11.05 -25.33
CA ALA A 210 -1.76 -10.20 -26.48
C ALA A 210 -0.62 -10.04 -27.50
N GLN A 211 0.63 -10.29 -27.11
CA GLN A 211 1.79 -10.33 -28.02
C GLN A 211 1.78 -11.55 -28.97
N PHE A 212 0.86 -12.52 -28.75
CA PHE A 212 0.69 -13.74 -29.55
C PHE A 212 -0.74 -13.80 -30.14
N PRO A 213 -0.95 -13.39 -31.41
CA PRO A 213 -2.29 -13.31 -32.00
C PRO A 213 -3.06 -14.64 -32.04
N GLU A 214 -2.39 -15.75 -32.36
CA GLU A 214 -3.04 -17.07 -32.46
C GLU A 214 -3.45 -17.61 -31.09
N LEU A 215 -2.55 -17.51 -30.10
CA LEU A 215 -2.85 -17.87 -28.71
C LEU A 215 -4.02 -17.04 -28.18
N THR A 216 -4.02 -15.72 -28.44
CA THR A 216 -5.11 -14.82 -28.03
C THR A 216 -6.45 -15.25 -28.65
N LYS A 217 -6.46 -15.62 -29.93
CA LYS A 217 -7.66 -16.15 -30.60
C LYS A 217 -8.15 -17.45 -29.95
N LYS A 218 -7.26 -18.43 -29.78
CA LYS A 218 -7.60 -19.73 -29.14
C LYS A 218 -8.07 -19.55 -27.69
N LEU A 219 -7.52 -18.59 -26.95
CA LEU A 219 -7.94 -18.23 -25.59
C LEU A 219 -9.36 -17.65 -25.59
N ASN A 220 -9.68 -16.75 -26.52
CA ASN A 220 -11.03 -16.20 -26.66
C ASN A 220 -12.04 -17.29 -27.06
N ASP A 221 -11.68 -18.16 -28.01
CA ASP A 221 -12.52 -19.26 -28.48
C ASP A 221 -12.74 -20.37 -27.41
N SER A 222 -11.78 -20.55 -26.49
CA SER A 222 -11.72 -21.71 -25.60
C SER A 222 -11.02 -21.45 -24.25
N HIS A 223 -11.47 -20.48 -23.48
CA HIS A 223 -11.11 -20.38 -22.05
C HIS A 223 -12.23 -20.87 -21.13
N TYR A 224 -11.84 -21.27 -19.93
CA TYR A 224 -12.70 -21.51 -18.78
C TYR A 224 -12.19 -20.68 -17.61
N LEU A 225 -12.98 -19.70 -17.17
CA LEU A 225 -12.67 -18.91 -15.99
C LEU A 225 -13.19 -19.67 -14.76
N ILE A 226 -12.30 -20.17 -13.92
CA ILE A 226 -12.68 -20.91 -12.71
C ILE A 226 -13.46 -19.97 -11.78
N PRO A 227 -14.74 -20.28 -11.45
CA PRO A 227 -15.53 -19.44 -10.54
C PRO A 227 -15.01 -19.55 -9.10
N GLN A 228 -15.37 -18.60 -8.24
CA GLN A 228 -15.17 -18.77 -6.80
C GLN A 228 -16.03 -19.91 -6.25
N MET A 229 -15.54 -20.58 -5.21
CA MET A 229 -16.31 -21.64 -4.54
C MET A 229 -17.44 -21.04 -3.69
N THR A 230 -18.66 -21.54 -3.84
CA THR A 230 -19.76 -21.18 -2.94
C THR A 230 -19.49 -21.64 -1.51
N ARG A 231 -20.18 -21.10 -0.51
CA ARG A 231 -20.02 -21.53 0.90
C ARG A 231 -20.28 -23.03 1.10
N GLU A 232 -21.16 -23.62 0.29
CA GLU A 232 -21.43 -25.07 0.27
C GLU A 232 -20.28 -25.88 -0.34
N GLN A 233 -19.69 -25.39 -1.44
CA GLN A 233 -18.51 -25.99 -2.05
C GLN A 233 -17.30 -25.90 -1.12
N LYS A 234 -17.08 -24.74 -0.49
CA LYS A 234 -16.05 -24.52 0.55
C LYS A 234 -16.23 -25.51 1.71
N ARG A 235 -17.47 -25.74 2.18
CA ARG A 235 -17.78 -26.73 3.24
C ARG A 235 -17.38 -28.14 2.83
N ARG A 236 -17.81 -28.60 1.66
CA ARG A 236 -17.50 -29.96 1.19
C ARG A 236 -16.00 -30.19 0.97
N ALA A 237 -15.25 -29.16 0.57
CA ALA A 237 -13.78 -29.19 0.51
C ALA A 237 -13.08 -29.28 1.87
N ILE A 238 -13.75 -28.93 2.98
CA ILE A 238 -13.25 -29.06 4.35
C ILE A 238 -13.66 -30.43 4.94
N GLU A 239 -14.94 -30.77 4.85
CA GLU A 239 -15.51 -31.95 5.53
C GLU A 239 -15.24 -33.26 4.78
N GLY A 240 -15.21 -33.24 3.45
CA GLY A 240 -14.97 -34.42 2.60
C GLY A 240 -13.63 -35.11 2.87
N PRO A 241 -12.48 -34.41 2.79
CA PRO A 241 -11.17 -35.02 3.01
C PRO A 241 -11.00 -35.55 4.44
N VAL A 242 -11.58 -34.87 5.44
CA VAL A 242 -11.61 -35.31 6.85
C VAL A 242 -12.35 -36.63 7.00
N ALA A 243 -13.53 -36.76 6.36
CA ALA A 243 -14.32 -37.98 6.38
C ALA A 243 -13.63 -39.14 5.68
N VAL A 244 -12.96 -38.91 4.54
CA VAL A 244 -12.14 -39.94 3.85
C VAL A 244 -10.95 -40.36 4.70
N GLY A 245 -10.32 -39.43 5.43
CA GLY A 245 -9.27 -39.72 6.41
C GLY A 245 -9.73 -40.48 7.66
N GLY A 246 -11.04 -40.81 7.78
CA GLY A 246 -11.59 -41.58 8.88
C GLY A 246 -11.82 -40.79 10.17
N ALA A 247 -12.00 -39.48 10.08
CA ALA A 247 -12.33 -38.60 11.20
C ALA A 247 -13.65 -37.84 10.97
N ALA A 248 -14.15 -37.21 12.03
CA ALA A 248 -15.21 -36.21 11.95
C ALA A 248 -14.65 -34.84 12.34
N ILE A 249 -15.24 -33.77 11.81
CA ILE A 249 -14.94 -32.37 12.14
C ILE A 249 -16.17 -31.73 12.75
N THR A 250 -15.98 -30.96 13.83
CA THR A 250 -17.12 -30.34 14.52
C THR A 250 -17.73 -29.23 13.66
N GLN A 251 -19.07 -29.13 13.67
CA GLN A 251 -19.76 -28.05 12.93
C GLN A 251 -19.29 -26.65 13.35
N ARG A 252 -18.88 -26.47 14.62
CA ARG A 252 -18.34 -25.20 15.12
C ARG A 252 -17.00 -24.86 14.45
N LEU A 253 -16.10 -25.83 14.28
CA LEU A 253 -14.84 -25.60 13.56
C LEU A 253 -15.10 -25.34 12.07
N THR A 254 -15.98 -26.10 11.41
CA THR A 254 -16.33 -25.85 10.00
C THR A 254 -16.87 -24.42 9.81
N GLN A 255 -17.76 -23.94 10.68
CA GLN A 255 -18.29 -22.57 10.56
C GLN A 255 -17.21 -21.51 10.82
N GLN A 256 -16.27 -21.74 11.75
CA GLN A 256 -15.14 -20.84 11.97
C GLN A 256 -14.24 -20.76 10.73
N LEU A 257 -13.83 -21.91 10.17
CA LEU A 257 -13.03 -21.98 8.94
C LEU A 257 -13.71 -21.29 7.75
N LEU A 258 -15.04 -21.44 7.61
CA LEU A 258 -15.82 -20.76 6.57
C LEU A 258 -15.94 -19.24 6.78
N ASN A 259 -15.80 -18.76 8.01
CA ASN A 259 -15.79 -17.33 8.32
C ASN A 259 -14.39 -16.73 8.10
N ASP A 260 -13.34 -17.41 8.59
CA ASP A 260 -11.95 -16.98 8.44
C ASP A 260 -11.51 -16.92 6.97
N LEU A 261 -12.04 -17.83 6.13
CA LEU A 261 -11.83 -17.86 4.68
C LEU A 261 -12.52 -16.69 3.92
N GLY A 262 -13.60 -16.14 4.49
CA GLY A 262 -14.43 -15.12 3.86
C GLY A 262 -14.77 -15.42 2.38
N ASP A 263 -14.71 -14.38 1.54
CA ASP A 263 -14.92 -14.46 0.08
C ASP A 263 -13.66 -14.11 -0.74
N ASN A 264 -12.48 -14.24 -0.14
CA ASN A 264 -11.22 -13.96 -0.83
C ASN A 264 -10.72 -15.22 -1.59
N PRO A 265 -10.59 -15.18 -2.94
CA PRO A 265 -10.18 -16.34 -3.73
C PRO A 265 -8.73 -16.78 -3.48
N ASP A 266 -7.87 -15.89 -3.00
CA ASP A 266 -6.45 -16.16 -2.77
C ASP A 266 -6.19 -17.03 -1.51
N GLN A 267 -7.23 -17.33 -0.71
CA GLN A 267 -7.09 -17.95 0.61
C GLN A 267 -7.22 -19.48 0.66
N LEU A 268 -7.64 -20.14 -0.42
CA LEU A 268 -7.76 -21.62 -0.45
C LEU A 268 -6.44 -22.36 -0.11
N PRO A 269 -5.24 -21.93 -0.54
CA PRO A 269 -3.98 -22.60 -0.16
C PRO A 269 -3.63 -22.39 1.32
N ILE A 270 -4.04 -21.25 1.91
CA ILE A 270 -3.87 -20.97 3.34
C ILE A 270 -4.77 -21.89 4.16
N LEU A 271 -6.03 -22.06 3.74
CA LEU A 271 -6.96 -23.02 4.32
C LEU A 271 -6.39 -24.45 4.24
N GLN A 272 -5.92 -24.87 3.06
CA GLN A 272 -5.35 -26.20 2.85
C GLN A 272 -4.13 -26.46 3.75
N HIS A 273 -3.27 -25.45 3.96
CA HIS A 273 -2.15 -25.51 4.89
C HIS A 273 -2.60 -25.54 6.36
N ALA A 274 -3.57 -24.71 6.75
CA ALA A 274 -4.11 -24.68 8.10
C ALA A 274 -4.82 -26.00 8.46
N LEU A 275 -5.54 -26.61 7.52
CA LEU A 275 -6.16 -27.93 7.67
C LEU A 275 -5.12 -29.05 7.79
N MET A 276 -4.08 -29.05 6.94
CA MET A 276 -2.94 -29.98 7.09
C MET A 276 -2.30 -29.89 8.47
N ARG A 277 -2.08 -28.66 8.97
CA ARG A 277 -1.52 -28.41 10.31
C ARG A 277 -2.47 -28.86 11.42
N THR A 278 -3.76 -28.53 11.33
CA THR A 278 -4.81 -28.92 12.27
C THR A 278 -4.92 -30.45 12.36
N TRP A 279 -4.94 -31.13 11.22
CA TRP A 279 -4.93 -32.60 11.15
C TRP A 279 -3.66 -33.20 11.75
N SER A 280 -2.48 -32.67 11.40
CA SER A 280 -1.20 -33.16 11.95
C SER A 280 -1.11 -32.98 13.45
N TYR A 281 -1.67 -31.90 13.99
CA TYR A 281 -1.74 -31.65 15.43
C TYR A 281 -2.73 -32.61 16.11
N TRP A 282 -3.96 -32.73 15.59
CA TRP A 282 -4.98 -33.67 16.08
C TRP A 282 -4.48 -35.12 16.05
N ALA A 283 -3.91 -35.59 14.93
CA ALA A 283 -3.43 -36.96 14.79
C ALA A 283 -2.32 -37.33 15.80
N ARG A 284 -1.56 -36.34 16.29
CA ARG A 284 -0.53 -36.48 17.33
C ARG A 284 -1.07 -36.36 18.76
N THR A 285 -2.17 -35.65 18.97
CA THR A 285 -2.66 -35.26 20.32
C THR A 285 -4.03 -35.82 20.71
N ARG A 286 -4.73 -36.51 19.78
CA ARG A 286 -6.07 -37.07 20.01
C ARG A 286 -6.10 -38.10 21.13
N ASP A 287 -7.11 -37.98 21.99
CA ASP A 287 -7.60 -39.09 22.81
C ASP A 287 -8.52 -40.01 21.99
N LEU A 288 -8.85 -41.19 22.55
CA LEU A 288 -9.72 -42.19 21.91
C LEU A 288 -11.09 -41.59 21.51
N GLN A 289 -11.36 -41.59 20.20
CA GLN A 289 -12.59 -41.10 19.54
C GLN A 289 -12.84 -39.59 19.54
N GLU A 290 -11.81 -38.75 19.74
CA GLU A 290 -11.99 -37.30 19.64
C GLU A 290 -12.10 -36.75 18.20
N GLU A 291 -13.08 -35.89 17.94
CA GLU A 291 -13.30 -35.19 16.66
C GLU A 291 -12.30 -34.04 16.43
N VAL A 292 -12.09 -33.66 15.16
CA VAL A 292 -11.28 -32.49 14.80
C VAL A 292 -12.05 -31.23 15.18
N ASP A 293 -11.63 -30.62 16.29
CA ASP A 293 -12.33 -29.48 16.89
C ASP A 293 -11.47 -28.20 17.02
N ILE A 294 -12.11 -27.06 17.35
CA ILE A 294 -11.52 -25.71 17.40
C ILE A 294 -10.19 -25.64 18.16
N LYS A 295 -10.05 -26.39 19.26
CA LYS A 295 -8.80 -26.42 20.05
C LYS A 295 -7.55 -26.80 19.23
N HIS A 296 -7.69 -27.65 18.22
CA HIS A 296 -6.57 -28.05 17.35
C HIS A 296 -6.24 -26.97 16.31
N TYR A 297 -7.24 -26.19 15.90
CA TYR A 297 -7.11 -25.10 14.95
C TYR A 297 -6.52 -23.84 15.60
N GLU A 298 -6.93 -23.55 16.85
CA GLU A 298 -6.31 -22.51 17.70
C GLU A 298 -4.86 -22.86 18.06
N ALA A 299 -4.56 -24.14 18.36
CA ALA A 299 -3.20 -24.60 18.69
C ALA A 299 -2.19 -24.43 17.54
N ILE A 300 -2.66 -24.32 16.29
CA ILE A 300 -1.83 -24.02 15.12
C ILE A 300 -1.90 -22.55 14.69
N GLY A 301 -2.46 -21.66 15.52
CA GLY A 301 -2.52 -20.22 15.26
C GLY A 301 -3.60 -19.79 14.26
N THR A 302 -4.58 -20.65 13.97
CA THR A 302 -5.64 -20.46 12.95
C THR A 302 -5.08 -20.20 11.53
N MET A 303 -5.93 -19.93 10.55
CA MET A 303 -5.50 -19.48 9.22
C MET A 303 -4.66 -18.18 9.25
N ALA A 304 -4.78 -17.36 10.31
CA ALA A 304 -4.05 -16.11 10.44
C ALA A 304 -2.53 -16.31 10.66
N GLU A 305 -2.13 -17.26 11.53
CA GLU A 305 -0.73 -17.42 11.93
C GLU A 305 -0.11 -18.77 11.52
N ALA A 306 -0.88 -19.80 11.18
CA ALA A 306 -0.36 -21.16 10.94
C ALA A 306 0.83 -21.24 9.98
N LEU A 307 0.78 -20.49 8.87
CA LEU A 307 1.86 -20.46 7.90
C LEU A 307 3.10 -19.71 8.43
N SER A 308 2.90 -18.66 9.23
CA SER A 308 3.96 -17.90 9.89
C SER A 308 4.65 -18.74 10.98
N MET A 309 3.87 -19.43 11.82
CA MET A 309 4.36 -20.35 12.84
C MET A 309 5.18 -21.48 12.20
N HIS A 310 4.68 -22.10 11.13
CA HIS A 310 5.39 -23.20 10.48
C HIS A 310 6.69 -22.77 9.78
N ALA A 311 6.72 -21.57 9.21
CA ALA A 311 7.95 -21.00 8.66
C ALA A 311 8.95 -20.58 9.75
N ASN A 312 8.47 -20.11 10.91
CA ASN A 312 9.32 -19.86 12.08
C ASN A 312 9.89 -21.16 12.66
N GLU A 313 9.12 -22.26 12.75
CA GLU A 313 9.66 -23.57 13.16
C GLU A 313 10.83 -24.02 12.27
N ALA A 314 10.72 -23.84 10.95
CA ALA A 314 11.80 -24.15 10.01
C ALA A 314 13.03 -23.25 10.18
N TYR A 315 12.82 -21.98 10.55
CA TYR A 315 13.89 -21.01 10.81
C TYR A 315 14.56 -21.24 12.17
N ASP A 316 13.81 -21.63 13.19
CA ASP A 316 14.31 -21.85 14.55
C ASP A 316 15.08 -23.18 14.69
N GLU A 317 14.90 -24.12 13.74
CA GLU A 317 15.74 -25.31 13.56
C GLU A 317 17.18 -25.02 13.06
N LEU A 318 17.43 -23.83 12.51
CA LEU A 318 18.71 -23.44 11.94
C LEU A 318 19.71 -22.96 13.01
N ASN A 319 21.01 -23.15 12.75
CA ASN A 319 22.05 -22.46 13.54
C ASN A 319 22.16 -20.97 13.13
N GLU A 320 22.91 -20.15 13.89
CA GLU A 320 22.95 -18.69 13.66
C GLU A 320 23.53 -18.29 12.29
N ASP A 321 24.52 -19.02 11.78
CA ASP A 321 25.09 -18.77 10.44
C ASP A 321 24.08 -19.13 9.34
N GLN A 322 23.42 -20.28 9.47
CA GLN A 322 22.31 -20.72 8.61
C GLN A 322 21.11 -19.77 8.65
N LYS A 323 20.81 -19.14 9.80
CA LYS A 323 19.77 -18.10 9.92
C LYS A 323 20.11 -16.85 9.13
N HIS A 324 21.39 -16.47 9.07
CA HIS A 324 21.83 -15.35 8.23
C HIS A 324 21.71 -15.68 6.74
N ILE A 325 22.15 -16.88 6.34
CA ILE A 325 21.95 -17.40 4.96
C ILE A 325 20.46 -17.45 4.62
N CYS A 326 19.60 -17.86 5.55
CA CYS A 326 18.14 -17.90 5.36
C CYS A 326 17.54 -16.52 5.11
N GLU A 327 17.94 -15.49 5.88
CA GLU A 327 17.51 -14.11 5.63
C GLU A 327 17.92 -13.63 4.23
N LEU A 328 19.17 -13.86 3.84
CA LEU A 328 19.69 -13.46 2.52
C LEU A 328 19.04 -14.23 1.38
N LEU A 329 18.80 -15.55 1.53
CA LEU A 329 18.04 -16.39 0.61
C LEU A 329 16.65 -15.79 0.36
N PHE A 330 15.91 -15.50 1.43
CA PHE A 330 14.55 -14.98 1.31
C PHE A 330 14.50 -13.55 0.74
N LYS A 331 15.45 -12.69 1.08
CA LYS A 331 15.64 -11.37 0.43
C LYS A 331 16.04 -11.49 -1.04
N ALA A 332 16.83 -12.50 -1.42
CA ALA A 332 17.22 -12.72 -2.80
C ALA A 332 16.03 -13.15 -3.67
N ILE A 333 15.20 -14.09 -3.18
CA ILE A 333 14.06 -14.66 -3.94
C ILE A 333 12.77 -13.83 -3.90
N THR A 334 12.80 -12.63 -3.34
CA THR A 334 11.63 -11.72 -3.25
C THR A 334 11.99 -10.29 -3.64
N GLU A 335 10.99 -9.51 -4.03
CA GLU A 335 11.15 -8.09 -4.40
C GLU A 335 9.87 -7.33 -4.06
N LYS A 336 9.95 -6.03 -3.75
CA LYS A 336 8.79 -5.17 -3.48
C LYS A 336 8.48 -4.29 -4.69
N ARG A 337 7.25 -4.33 -5.22
CA ARG A 337 6.78 -3.42 -6.28
C ARG A 337 5.61 -2.57 -5.79
N GLY A 338 5.85 -1.27 -5.66
CA GLY A 338 4.85 -0.32 -5.15
C GLY A 338 4.59 -0.46 -3.65
N GLU A 339 3.46 0.08 -3.18
CA GLU A 339 3.13 0.09 -1.75
C GLU A 339 2.57 -1.24 -1.22
N ASN A 340 2.09 -2.15 -2.09
CA ASN A 340 1.37 -3.35 -1.70
C ASN A 340 2.00 -4.65 -2.21
N PHE A 341 2.45 -5.45 -1.24
CA PHE A 341 2.94 -6.84 -1.34
C PHE A 341 4.29 -7.08 -2.03
N GLY A 342 5.01 -8.08 -1.50
CA GLY A 342 6.16 -8.65 -2.19
C GLY A 342 5.73 -9.50 -3.39
N ILE A 343 6.48 -9.39 -4.48
CA ILE A 343 6.45 -10.30 -5.62
C ILE A 343 7.56 -11.34 -5.47
N ARG A 344 7.37 -12.49 -6.11
CA ARG A 344 8.42 -13.52 -6.21
C ARG A 344 9.48 -13.10 -7.22
N ARG A 345 10.74 -13.41 -6.92
CA ARG A 345 11.90 -13.25 -7.79
C ARG A 345 12.69 -14.57 -7.86
N PRO A 346 12.28 -15.53 -8.72
CA PRO A 346 12.98 -16.80 -8.84
C PRO A 346 14.46 -16.57 -9.17
N THR A 347 15.36 -17.09 -8.32
CA THR A 347 16.81 -16.77 -8.37
C THR A 347 17.64 -18.06 -8.41
N ARG A 348 18.78 -18.05 -9.11
CA ARG A 348 19.65 -19.24 -9.21
C ARG A 348 20.39 -19.49 -7.90
N LEU A 349 20.59 -20.76 -7.55
CA LEU A 349 21.31 -21.16 -6.33
C LEU A 349 22.73 -20.57 -6.26
N SER A 350 23.47 -20.59 -7.37
CA SER A 350 24.80 -19.96 -7.47
C SER A 350 24.79 -18.44 -7.27
N GLU A 351 23.73 -17.73 -7.66
CA GLU A 351 23.57 -16.30 -7.39
C GLU A 351 23.29 -16.06 -5.89
N ILE A 352 22.45 -16.89 -5.27
CA ILE A 352 22.16 -16.82 -3.82
C ILE A 352 23.44 -17.07 -2.99
N ALA A 353 24.22 -18.09 -3.35
CA ALA A 353 25.51 -18.39 -2.72
C ALA A 353 26.49 -17.21 -2.86
N ALA A 354 26.57 -16.58 -4.04
CA ALA A 354 27.41 -15.41 -4.28
C ALA A 354 26.93 -14.12 -3.60
N ILE A 355 25.63 -13.98 -3.32
CA ILE A 355 25.08 -12.86 -2.52
C ILE A 355 25.46 -13.04 -1.04
N ALA A 356 25.41 -14.28 -0.54
CA ALA A 356 25.68 -14.62 0.85
C ALA A 356 27.17 -14.87 1.17
N ASP A 357 28.05 -14.93 0.17
CA ASP A 357 29.50 -15.20 0.29
C ASP A 357 29.81 -16.55 0.96
N VAL A 358 29.02 -17.58 0.61
CA VAL A 358 29.08 -18.95 1.16
C VAL A 358 29.12 -20.00 0.05
N SER A 359 29.38 -21.27 0.40
CA SER A 359 29.33 -22.37 -0.56
C SER A 359 27.90 -22.75 -0.94
N GLU A 360 27.73 -23.29 -2.16
CA GLU A 360 26.43 -23.79 -2.63
C GLU A 360 25.82 -24.84 -1.68
N GLN A 361 26.67 -25.67 -1.06
CA GLN A 361 26.24 -26.72 -0.12
C GLN A 361 25.58 -26.15 1.14
N GLU A 362 26.12 -25.06 1.70
CA GLU A 362 25.55 -24.40 2.89
C GLU A 362 24.17 -23.78 2.59
N VAL A 363 23.98 -23.28 1.36
CA VAL A 363 22.67 -22.80 0.91
C VAL A 363 21.68 -23.96 0.72
N ILE A 364 22.13 -25.09 0.17
CA ILE A 364 21.29 -26.31 0.02
C ILE A 364 20.79 -26.80 1.38
N GLU A 365 21.64 -26.88 2.41
CA GLU A 365 21.25 -27.30 3.76
C GLU A 365 20.13 -26.44 4.36
N VAL A 366 20.19 -25.11 4.15
CA VAL A 366 19.12 -24.19 4.58
C VAL A 366 17.85 -24.41 3.75
N ILE A 367 17.98 -24.47 2.43
CA ILE A 367 16.87 -24.63 1.50
C ILE A 367 16.07 -25.92 1.80
N ASP A 368 16.74 -27.04 2.07
CA ASP A 368 16.09 -28.33 2.32
C ASP A 368 15.19 -28.33 3.56
N ARG A 369 15.50 -27.52 4.59
CA ARG A 369 14.65 -27.34 5.78
C ARG A 369 13.30 -26.70 5.49
N PHE A 370 13.21 -25.90 4.42
CA PHE A 370 11.96 -25.28 3.95
C PHE A 370 11.28 -26.10 2.83
N ARG A 371 12.04 -26.92 2.10
CA ARG A 371 11.51 -27.83 1.06
C ARG A 371 10.91 -29.13 1.62
N ASP A 372 11.23 -29.50 2.85
CA ASP A 372 10.75 -30.73 3.51
C ASP A 372 9.28 -31.04 3.16
N PRO A 373 8.94 -32.30 2.82
CA PRO A 373 7.60 -32.66 2.35
C PRO A 373 6.44 -32.22 3.25
N SER A 374 6.65 -32.13 4.57
CA SER A 374 5.64 -31.66 5.53
C SER A 374 5.42 -30.14 5.50
N ARG A 375 6.37 -29.37 4.95
CA ARG A 375 6.36 -27.90 4.89
C ARG A 375 6.06 -27.38 3.48
N SER A 376 6.81 -27.86 2.50
CA SER A 376 6.72 -27.47 1.08
C SER A 376 6.68 -25.95 0.84
N LEU A 377 7.55 -25.18 1.51
CA LEU A 377 7.56 -23.71 1.48
C LEU A 377 8.38 -23.11 0.32
N LEU A 378 9.38 -23.84 -0.18
CA LEU A 378 10.20 -23.48 -1.34
C LEU A 378 10.07 -24.52 -2.47
N THR A 379 10.31 -24.07 -3.69
CA THR A 379 10.50 -24.89 -4.90
C THR A 379 11.96 -24.80 -5.39
N PRO A 380 12.53 -25.85 -6.02
CA PRO A 380 11.90 -27.10 -6.48
C PRO A 380 11.46 -28.05 -5.36
N ALA A 381 10.65 -29.07 -5.66
CA ALA A 381 10.20 -30.05 -4.66
C ALA A 381 11.38 -30.86 -4.07
N TYR A 382 11.28 -31.29 -2.81
CA TYR A 382 12.38 -31.94 -2.03
C TYR A 382 13.12 -33.07 -2.75
N ASN A 383 12.41 -33.88 -3.53
CA ASN A 383 12.96 -35.04 -4.25
C ASN A 383 13.80 -34.68 -5.50
N VAL A 384 13.88 -33.41 -5.88
CA VAL A 384 14.72 -32.93 -6.99
C VAL A 384 16.10 -32.55 -6.42
N PRO A 385 17.22 -33.13 -6.88
CA PRO A 385 18.55 -32.70 -6.42
C PRO A 385 18.80 -31.25 -6.85
N LEU A 386 19.50 -30.48 -6.01
CA LEU A 386 19.86 -29.09 -6.31
C LEU A 386 21.30 -29.01 -6.84
N ASP A 387 21.50 -28.06 -7.75
CA ASP A 387 22.79 -27.71 -8.34
C ASP A 387 22.93 -26.18 -8.49
N ALA A 388 24.10 -25.72 -8.93
CA ALA A 388 24.41 -24.31 -9.21
C ALA A 388 23.37 -23.58 -10.09
N LYS A 389 22.70 -24.31 -10.99
CA LYS A 389 21.76 -23.76 -12.00
C LYS A 389 20.30 -23.78 -11.52
N SER A 390 20.00 -24.55 -10.47
CA SER A 390 18.68 -24.72 -9.92
C SER A 390 18.07 -23.38 -9.52
N ILE A 391 16.83 -23.15 -9.97
CA ILE A 391 16.09 -21.92 -9.72
C ILE A 391 15.27 -22.11 -8.45
N ILE A 392 15.55 -21.31 -7.44
CA ILE A 392 14.88 -21.32 -6.14
C ILE A 392 13.80 -20.25 -6.12
N ASP A 393 12.60 -20.62 -5.69
CA ASP A 393 11.45 -19.73 -5.53
C ASP A 393 10.59 -20.17 -4.32
N ILE A 394 9.71 -19.29 -3.86
CA ILE A 394 8.69 -19.58 -2.84
C ILE A 394 7.57 -20.40 -3.47
N SER A 395 7.09 -21.46 -2.82
CA SER A 395 5.99 -22.29 -3.34
C SER A 395 4.68 -21.51 -3.55
N HIS A 396 4.28 -20.66 -2.59
CA HIS A 396 3.05 -19.88 -2.66
C HIS A 396 3.20 -18.43 -2.17
N GLU A 397 2.58 -17.46 -2.88
CA GLU A 397 2.67 -16.02 -2.57
C GLU A 397 2.09 -15.65 -1.19
N SER A 398 1.21 -16.50 -0.65
CA SER A 398 0.68 -16.37 0.72
C SER A 398 1.77 -16.33 1.79
N LEU A 399 2.93 -16.96 1.57
CA LEU A 399 4.05 -16.92 2.52
C LEU A 399 4.55 -15.48 2.72
N MET A 400 4.69 -14.70 1.64
CA MET A 400 5.07 -13.28 1.71
C MET A 400 4.01 -12.38 2.37
N ARG A 401 2.74 -12.81 2.39
CA ARG A 401 1.65 -12.05 3.00
C ARG A 401 1.49 -12.33 4.50
N ILE A 402 1.75 -13.56 4.94
CA ILE A 402 1.47 -14.03 6.31
C ILE A 402 2.72 -14.10 7.17
N TRP A 403 3.87 -14.48 6.63
CA TRP A 403 5.08 -14.64 7.43
C TRP A 403 5.69 -13.28 7.76
N VAL A 404 5.42 -12.80 8.98
CA VAL A 404 5.81 -11.45 9.46
C VAL A 404 7.31 -11.21 9.35
N ARG A 405 8.14 -12.23 9.61
CA ARG A 405 9.60 -12.15 9.48
C ARG A 405 10.02 -11.87 8.04
N LEU A 406 9.45 -12.59 7.07
CA LEU A 406 9.69 -12.37 5.65
C LEU A 406 9.22 -10.99 5.19
N LYS A 407 8.05 -10.53 5.65
CA LYS A 407 7.58 -9.17 5.34
C LYS A 407 8.58 -8.11 5.81
N ASN A 408 9.06 -8.22 7.04
CA ASN A 408 10.07 -7.30 7.59
C ASN A 408 11.39 -7.35 6.80
N TRP A 409 11.82 -8.54 6.35
CA TRP A 409 13.00 -8.69 5.50
C TRP A 409 12.83 -8.06 4.11
N VAL A 410 11.65 -8.20 3.49
CA VAL A 410 11.31 -7.57 2.20
C VAL A 410 11.28 -6.05 2.31
N ASP A 411 10.71 -5.52 3.40
CA ASP A 411 10.67 -4.08 3.65
C ASP A 411 12.09 -3.51 3.92
N ASP A 412 12.90 -4.20 4.73
CA ASP A 412 14.30 -3.85 5.02
C ASP A 412 15.21 -3.87 3.77
N GLU A 413 14.98 -4.83 2.87
CA GLU A 413 15.66 -4.93 1.57
C GLU A 413 15.23 -3.79 0.63
N ALA A 414 13.94 -3.48 0.57
CA ALA A 414 13.43 -2.38 -0.26
C ALA A 414 13.98 -1.02 0.16
N ASP A 415 14.06 -0.75 1.47
CA ASP A 415 14.69 0.46 2.02
C ASP A 415 16.19 0.52 1.65
N ALA A 416 16.89 -0.62 1.70
CA ALA A 416 18.31 -0.70 1.33
C ALA A 416 18.54 -0.42 -0.16
N VAL A 417 17.70 -0.98 -1.03
CA VAL A 417 17.72 -0.73 -2.48
C VAL A 417 17.39 0.72 -2.80
N GLN A 418 16.39 1.32 -2.14
CA GLN A 418 16.02 2.72 -2.36
C GLN A 418 17.17 3.69 -2.01
N MET A 419 17.88 3.44 -0.91
CA MET A 419 19.07 4.21 -0.55
C MET A 419 20.20 4.04 -1.57
N TYR A 420 20.44 2.81 -2.03
CA TYR A 420 21.44 2.53 -3.06
C TYR A 420 21.13 3.24 -4.40
N MET A 421 19.88 3.19 -4.86
CA MET A 421 19.47 3.87 -6.10
C MET A 421 19.68 5.39 -6.01
N ARG A 422 19.30 6.01 -4.89
CA ARG A 422 19.55 7.44 -4.64
C ARG A 422 21.05 7.81 -4.65
N LEU A 423 21.89 6.96 -4.03
CA LEU A 423 23.34 7.14 -4.06
C LEU A 423 23.90 7.00 -5.49
N SER A 424 23.39 6.07 -6.29
CA SER A 424 23.80 5.84 -7.67
C SER A 424 23.43 7.00 -8.61
N GLU A 425 22.22 7.53 -8.46
CA GLU A 425 21.74 8.72 -9.17
C GLU A 425 22.59 9.96 -8.82
N ALA A 426 22.86 10.18 -7.53
CA ALA A 426 23.73 11.27 -7.10
C ALA A 426 25.17 11.12 -7.60
N SER A 427 25.70 9.90 -7.58
CA SER A 427 27.00 9.55 -8.17
C SER A 427 27.05 9.86 -9.68
N ALA A 428 25.97 9.58 -10.42
CA ALA A 428 25.85 9.95 -11.83
C ALA A 428 25.81 11.47 -12.03
N MET A 429 24.99 12.19 -11.27
CA MET A 429 24.87 13.65 -11.36
C MET A 429 26.18 14.36 -10.99
N TYR A 430 26.92 13.85 -10.01
CA TYR A 430 28.26 14.33 -9.64
C TYR A 430 29.28 14.09 -10.77
N GLN A 431 29.27 12.92 -11.40
CA GLN A 431 30.16 12.62 -12.53
C GLN A 431 29.93 13.56 -13.73
N VAL A 432 28.68 14.00 -13.95
CA VAL A 432 28.30 14.98 -14.99
C VAL A 432 28.46 16.44 -14.51
N GLY A 433 28.95 16.66 -13.27
CA GLY A 433 29.16 17.99 -12.69
C GLY A 433 27.89 18.76 -12.33
N LYS A 434 26.71 18.10 -12.35
CA LYS A 434 25.40 18.71 -12.06
C LYS A 434 25.02 18.69 -10.58
N ALA A 435 25.68 17.88 -9.77
CA ALA A 435 25.49 17.81 -8.32
C ALA A 435 26.82 17.82 -7.57
N GLY A 436 26.80 18.21 -6.30
CA GLY A 436 27.95 18.15 -5.39
C GLY A 436 28.03 16.83 -4.60
N LEU A 437 29.13 16.65 -3.87
CA LEU A 437 29.29 15.58 -2.88
C LEU A 437 28.24 15.70 -1.77
N TRP A 438 27.79 14.56 -1.22
CA TRP A 438 26.78 14.54 -0.17
C TRP A 438 27.31 15.10 1.16
N ARG A 439 26.41 15.75 1.91
CA ARG A 439 26.66 16.33 3.23
C ARG A 439 25.60 15.81 4.22
N PRO A 440 25.77 15.98 5.56
CA PRO A 440 24.71 15.65 6.50
C PRO A 440 23.44 16.50 6.25
N PRO A 441 22.22 15.92 6.40
CA PRO A 441 21.96 14.61 6.99
C PRO A 441 22.20 13.42 6.04
N ASP A 442 22.09 13.59 4.73
CA ASP A 442 22.03 12.49 3.76
C ASP A 442 23.29 11.61 3.74
N LEU A 443 24.47 12.23 3.86
CA LEU A 443 25.74 11.50 4.01
C LEU A 443 25.74 10.57 5.24
N GLN A 444 25.13 10.99 6.35
CA GLN A 444 25.11 10.21 7.57
C GLN A 444 24.10 9.06 7.49
N LEU A 445 22.97 9.26 6.79
CA LEU A 445 22.03 8.20 6.46
C LEU A 445 22.70 7.13 5.57
N ALA A 446 23.44 7.56 4.53
CA ALA A 446 24.18 6.65 3.65
C ALA A 446 25.28 5.85 4.37
N LEU A 447 26.04 6.48 5.28
CA LEU A 447 27.06 5.78 6.07
C LEU A 447 26.45 4.79 7.07
N ASN A 448 25.34 5.14 7.71
CA ASN A 448 24.60 4.21 8.59
C ASN A 448 24.04 3.03 7.79
N TRP A 449 23.49 3.27 6.60
CA TRP A 449 23.05 2.22 5.68
C TRP A 449 24.19 1.30 5.27
N GLN A 450 25.33 1.84 4.83
CA GLN A 450 26.50 1.04 4.44
C GLN A 450 27.01 0.17 5.59
N ALA A 451 27.05 0.71 6.82
CA ALA A 451 27.48 -0.02 8.01
C ALA A 451 26.50 -1.13 8.43
N LYS A 452 25.18 -0.91 8.25
CA LYS A 452 24.12 -1.87 8.59
C LYS A 452 24.03 -3.01 7.56
N HIS A 453 23.97 -2.68 6.27
CA HIS A 453 23.64 -3.65 5.22
C HIS A 453 24.87 -4.27 4.52
N LYS A 454 26.08 -3.67 4.65
CA LYS A 454 27.34 -4.16 4.07
C LYS A 454 27.19 -4.68 2.61
N PRO A 455 26.65 -3.87 1.68
CA PRO A 455 26.28 -4.34 0.35
C PRO A 455 27.50 -4.86 -0.43
N THR A 456 27.33 -6.00 -1.10
CA THR A 456 28.35 -6.60 -1.97
C THR A 456 28.24 -6.10 -3.41
N LEU A 457 29.29 -6.31 -4.22
CA LEU A 457 29.26 -5.98 -5.65
C LEU A 457 28.15 -6.74 -6.38
N VAL A 458 28.02 -8.04 -6.09
CA VAL A 458 26.98 -8.92 -6.65
C VAL A 458 25.60 -8.39 -6.30
N TRP A 459 25.35 -8.08 -5.02
CA TRP A 459 24.09 -7.48 -4.57
C TRP A 459 23.76 -6.18 -5.32
N GLY A 460 24.71 -5.26 -5.42
CA GLY A 460 24.48 -3.95 -6.05
C GLY A 460 24.19 -4.03 -7.55
N GLN A 461 24.88 -4.92 -8.26
CA GLN A 461 24.69 -5.13 -9.70
C GLN A 461 23.29 -5.66 -10.05
N ARG A 462 22.59 -6.34 -9.13
CA ARG A 462 21.19 -6.82 -9.30
C ARG A 462 20.17 -5.70 -9.48
N TYR A 463 20.51 -4.47 -9.08
CA TYR A 463 19.63 -3.30 -9.14
C TYR A 463 20.18 -2.19 -10.03
N HIS A 464 21.50 -1.95 -9.99
CA HIS A 464 22.14 -0.95 -10.85
C HIS A 464 23.63 -1.27 -11.07
N PRO A 465 24.14 -1.24 -12.33
CA PRO A 465 25.51 -1.69 -12.62
C PRO A 465 26.61 -0.80 -12.05
N ALA A 466 26.35 0.48 -11.76
CA ALA A 466 27.35 1.45 -11.29
C ALA A 466 27.73 1.35 -9.80
N PHE A 467 27.75 0.15 -9.22
CA PHE A 467 28.00 -0.06 -7.78
C PHE A 467 29.33 0.52 -7.32
N GLU A 468 30.42 0.22 -8.02
CA GLU A 468 31.77 0.69 -7.68
C GLU A 468 31.86 2.22 -7.67
N ARG A 469 31.35 2.87 -8.73
CA ARG A 469 31.27 4.34 -8.83
C ARG A 469 30.47 4.94 -7.67
N THR A 470 29.42 4.25 -7.25
CA THR A 470 28.55 4.69 -6.15
C THR A 470 29.27 4.62 -4.80
N MET A 471 29.98 3.52 -4.52
CA MET A 471 30.79 3.38 -3.30
C MET A 471 31.96 4.38 -3.26
N ILE A 472 32.62 4.61 -4.41
CA ILE A 472 33.67 5.62 -4.56
C ILE A 472 33.13 7.03 -4.27
N PHE A 473 31.95 7.38 -4.80
CA PHE A 473 31.29 8.67 -4.54
C PHE A 473 30.94 8.87 -3.06
N LEU A 474 30.42 7.83 -2.39
CA LEU A 474 30.13 7.86 -0.96
C LEU A 474 31.42 8.05 -0.13
N GLU A 475 32.50 7.36 -0.49
CA GLU A 475 33.78 7.51 0.20
C GLU A 475 34.41 8.90 0.01
N TYR A 476 34.37 9.45 -1.21
CA TYR A 476 34.80 10.84 -1.46
C TYR A 476 33.96 11.84 -0.66
N SER A 477 32.64 11.66 -0.60
CA SER A 477 31.74 12.50 0.19
C SER A 477 32.08 12.46 1.69
N ARG A 478 32.38 11.28 2.23
CA ARG A 478 32.87 11.11 3.61
C ARG A 478 34.20 11.83 3.84
N LYS A 479 35.22 11.55 3.01
CA LYS A 479 36.56 12.12 3.12
C LYS A 479 36.50 13.65 3.06
N GLU A 480 35.73 14.22 2.14
CA GLU A 480 35.63 15.67 1.95
C GLU A 480 34.77 16.36 3.03
N PHE A 481 33.92 15.63 3.75
CA PHE A 481 33.25 16.15 4.95
C PHE A 481 34.20 16.16 6.15
N GLU A 482 35.00 15.12 6.35
CA GLU A 482 36.00 15.07 7.42
C GLU A 482 37.10 16.13 7.25
N THR A 483 37.58 16.36 6.03
CA THR A 483 38.54 17.44 5.73
C THR A 483 37.93 18.81 6.00
N GLU A 484 36.70 19.06 5.55
CA GLU A 484 36.01 20.33 5.78
C GLU A 484 35.74 20.58 7.27
N GLN A 485 35.36 19.55 8.05
CA GLN A 485 35.22 19.66 9.51
C GLN A 485 36.56 20.02 10.17
N ARG A 486 37.65 19.31 9.85
CA ARG A 486 39.00 19.62 10.37
C ARG A 486 39.44 21.04 9.97
N ILE A 487 39.14 21.48 8.76
CA ILE A 487 39.40 22.85 8.30
C ILE A 487 38.56 23.86 9.09
N LYS A 488 37.26 23.61 9.32
CA LYS A 488 36.39 24.47 10.13
C LYS A 488 36.86 24.56 11.59
N GLU A 489 37.30 23.47 12.20
CA GLU A 489 37.92 23.49 13.53
C GLU A 489 39.22 24.30 13.56
N LEU A 490 40.11 24.09 12.59
CA LEU A 490 41.36 24.84 12.47
C LEU A 490 41.09 26.32 12.19
N GLN A 491 40.06 26.64 11.39
CA GLN A 491 39.59 28.00 11.17
C GLN A 491 38.98 28.59 12.43
N ALA A 492 38.20 27.86 13.22
CA ALA A 492 37.65 28.36 14.50
C ALA A 492 38.79 28.64 15.49
N LYS A 493 39.76 27.74 15.62
CA LYS A 493 40.99 27.93 16.41
C LYS A 493 41.80 29.14 15.90
N ARG A 494 41.92 29.33 14.57
CA ARG A 494 42.56 30.51 13.96
C ARG A 494 41.76 31.80 14.19
N ARG A 495 40.43 31.80 14.04
CA ARG A 495 39.54 32.95 14.30
C ARG A 495 39.62 33.38 15.76
N LEU A 496 39.66 32.44 16.71
CA LEU A 496 39.88 32.74 18.13
C LEU A 496 41.28 33.34 18.39
N ARG A 497 42.32 32.85 17.70
CA ARG A 497 43.68 33.39 17.80
C ARG A 497 43.77 34.79 17.18
N ILE A 498 43.17 34.98 16.01
CA ILE A 498 43.09 36.28 15.31
C ILE A 498 42.25 37.24 16.14
N ALA A 499 41.11 36.85 16.72
CA ALA A 499 40.30 37.69 17.60
C ALA A 499 41.07 38.18 18.84
N ARG A 500 41.92 37.34 19.43
CA ARG A 500 42.84 37.76 20.51
C ARG A 500 43.90 38.75 20.03
N ILE A 501 44.46 38.53 18.83
CA ILE A 501 45.44 39.45 18.23
C ILE A 501 44.77 40.76 17.81
N THR A 502 43.57 40.75 17.22
CA THR A 502 42.83 41.94 16.84
C THR A 502 42.29 42.68 18.05
N ALA A 503 42.04 42.04 19.20
CA ALA A 503 41.77 42.78 20.44
C ALA A 503 42.99 43.59 20.90
N LEU A 504 44.19 42.98 20.89
CA LEU A 504 45.46 43.68 21.19
C LEU A 504 45.77 44.77 20.15
N VAL A 505 45.60 44.48 18.87
CA VAL A 505 45.85 45.41 17.77
C VAL A 505 44.79 46.51 17.73
N MET A 506 43.52 46.26 18.08
CA MET A 506 42.49 47.31 18.23
C MET A 506 42.85 48.25 19.37
N GLY A 507 43.39 47.75 20.49
CA GLY A 507 43.94 48.61 21.56
C GLY A 507 45.08 49.52 21.05
N GLY A 508 45.92 49.03 20.13
CA GLY A 508 46.92 49.85 19.44
C GLY A 508 46.34 50.77 18.35
N ILE A 509 45.33 50.32 17.61
CA ILE A 509 44.67 51.09 16.55
C ILE A 509 43.81 52.20 17.13
N THR A 510 43.25 52.08 18.34
CA THR A 510 42.64 53.24 19.02
C THR A 510 43.65 54.35 19.29
N ILE A 511 44.92 54.00 19.53
CA ILE A 511 46.02 54.98 19.68
C ILE A 511 46.45 55.54 18.30
N ILE A 512 46.45 54.71 17.24
CA ILE A 512 46.88 55.10 15.88
C ILE A 512 45.77 55.80 15.06
N ALA A 513 44.48 55.52 15.29
CA ALA A 513 43.36 56.19 14.64
C ALA A 513 43.18 57.63 15.17
N LEU A 514 43.51 57.85 16.45
CA LEU A 514 43.74 59.18 17.02
C LEU A 514 44.83 59.97 16.27
N LEU A 515 45.78 59.29 15.60
CA LEU A 515 46.80 59.90 14.74
C LEU A 515 46.40 59.96 13.25
N PHE A 516 45.69 58.97 12.70
CA PHE A 516 45.33 58.92 11.27
C PHE A 516 44.09 59.74 10.88
N LEU A 517 43.21 60.06 11.84
CA LEU A 517 42.14 61.04 11.63
C LEU A 517 42.73 62.43 11.30
N VAL A 518 43.97 62.70 11.71
CA VAL A 518 44.77 63.88 11.34
C VAL A 518 45.28 63.82 9.88
N TYR A 519 45.29 62.66 9.22
CA TYR A 519 45.90 62.45 7.89
C TYR A 519 44.88 62.22 6.75
N ALA A 520 43.82 61.44 6.97
CA ALA A 520 42.93 60.98 5.88
C ALA A 520 42.14 62.09 5.17
N PHE A 521 42.14 63.31 5.71
CA PHE A 521 41.60 64.52 5.06
C PHE A 521 42.32 64.90 3.75
N ILE A 522 43.44 64.25 3.41
CA ILE A 522 44.40 64.72 2.39
C ILE A 522 44.26 64.05 0.99
N GLN A 523 43.63 62.87 0.81
CA GLN A 523 43.91 62.03 -0.39
C GLN A 523 42.73 61.53 -1.28
N LYS A 524 41.48 61.98 -1.15
CA LYS A 524 40.32 61.39 -1.88
C LYS A 524 40.25 61.70 -3.42
N THR A 525 41.29 62.23 -4.05
CA THR A 525 41.12 63.14 -5.20
C THR A 525 41.40 62.60 -6.63
N GLN A 526 41.51 61.28 -6.92
CA GLN A 526 42.33 60.87 -8.10
C GLN A 526 41.98 59.66 -9.03
N ALA A 527 41.01 58.76 -8.78
CA ALA A 527 41.15 57.35 -9.25
C ALA A 527 40.45 56.86 -10.56
N ASP A 528 39.19 57.19 -10.83
CA ASP A 528 38.22 56.33 -11.57
C ASP A 528 38.41 56.14 -13.11
N ARG A 529 39.53 55.57 -13.61
CA ARG A 529 39.81 55.60 -15.07
C ARG A 529 39.70 54.33 -15.92
N ASN A 530 40.32 53.20 -15.60
CA ASN A 530 40.78 52.29 -16.67
C ASN A 530 40.41 50.80 -16.52
N GLU A 531 39.19 50.43 -16.94
CA GLU A 531 38.71 49.05 -17.08
C GLU A 531 37.93 48.89 -18.40
N ALA A 532 38.53 48.30 -19.45
CA ALA A 532 37.88 48.24 -20.76
C ALA A 532 38.37 47.14 -21.74
N ARG A 533 39.23 46.19 -21.34
CA ARG A 533 39.93 45.30 -22.29
C ARG A 533 40.07 43.84 -21.85
N ALA A 534 38.93 43.14 -21.87
CA ALA A 534 38.86 41.72 -22.14
C ALA A 534 37.67 41.50 -23.09
N ILE A 535 37.85 40.71 -24.15
CA ILE A 535 36.87 40.01 -25.02
C ILE A 535 37.64 39.60 -26.29
N GLU A 536 37.78 38.29 -26.49
CA GLU A 536 38.06 37.53 -27.73
C GLU A 536 38.37 36.11 -27.22
N ALA A 537 37.36 35.22 -27.17
CA ALA A 537 36.96 34.29 -28.23
C ALA A 537 38.01 33.15 -28.41
N LYS A 538 37.72 31.86 -28.19
CA LYS A 538 36.63 30.96 -28.67
C LYS A 538 36.88 30.49 -30.12
N GLU A 539 36.47 29.24 -30.43
CA GLU A 539 36.81 28.36 -31.58
C GLU A 539 37.87 27.31 -31.18
N GLU A 540 37.61 26.02 -30.93
CA GLU A 540 36.50 25.09 -31.31
C GLU A 540 36.40 24.80 -32.81
N ALA A 541 36.86 23.61 -33.26
CA ALA A 541 36.36 22.88 -34.44
C ALA A 541 37.08 21.52 -34.69
N ASP A 542 36.32 20.57 -35.24
CA ASP A 542 36.66 19.55 -36.25
C ASP A 542 37.88 18.61 -36.11
N ALA A 543 37.58 17.31 -35.89
CA ALA A 543 38.12 16.21 -36.72
C ALA A 543 37.39 14.87 -36.48
N ASN A 544 37.46 13.96 -37.47
CA ASN A 544 37.34 12.50 -37.35
C ASN A 544 35.94 11.84 -37.24
N ALA A 545 35.12 12.07 -38.27
CA ALA A 545 34.25 11.01 -38.80
C ALA A 545 35.02 10.15 -39.85
N ILE A 546 34.39 9.07 -40.34
CA ILE A 546 34.84 8.09 -41.37
C ILE A 546 35.43 6.78 -40.79
N GLN A 547 34.56 5.77 -40.59
CA GLN A 547 34.88 4.33 -40.60
C GLN A 547 33.57 3.49 -40.64
N ALA A 548 32.72 3.61 -41.66
CA ALA A 548 32.76 2.76 -42.87
C ALA A 548 32.94 1.24 -42.54
N LYS A 549 31.91 0.37 -42.49
CA LYS A 549 30.95 -0.06 -43.55
C LYS A 549 31.60 -1.00 -44.60
N LYS A 550 31.72 -2.32 -44.35
CA LYS A 550 32.32 -3.23 -45.36
C LYS A 550 31.87 -4.69 -45.55
N ASN A 551 31.39 -5.46 -44.55
CA ASN A 551 31.33 -6.94 -44.71
C ASN A 551 29.90 -7.53 -44.66
N ALA A 552 29.37 -7.90 -45.82
CA ALA A 552 28.20 -8.75 -46.05
C ALA A 552 28.36 -9.53 -47.39
N ASP A 553 27.47 -10.49 -47.68
CA ASP A 553 27.21 -11.13 -49.00
C ASP A 553 27.91 -12.46 -49.42
N GLU A 554 28.05 -13.50 -48.57
CA GLU A 554 28.51 -14.83 -49.05
C GLU A 554 27.94 -16.08 -48.33
N ALA A 555 26.63 -16.41 -48.49
CA ALA A 555 26.08 -17.72 -48.08
C ALA A 555 24.65 -18.06 -48.62
N LYS A 556 24.41 -18.15 -49.94
CA LYS A 556 23.02 -18.37 -50.45
C LYS A 556 22.84 -19.10 -51.80
N ARG A 557 23.35 -20.34 -52.02
CA ARG A 557 23.19 -21.03 -53.33
C ARG A 557 22.95 -22.55 -53.47
N ASN A 558 23.16 -23.43 -52.47
CA ASN A 558 23.39 -24.87 -52.79
C ASN A 558 22.40 -25.90 -52.19
N ALA A 559 21.08 -25.82 -52.43
CA ALA A 559 20.15 -26.87 -51.93
C ALA A 559 18.78 -27.03 -52.67
N GLU A 560 18.73 -26.99 -54.01
CA GLU A 560 17.47 -27.11 -54.78
C GLU A 560 17.35 -28.33 -55.72
N GLU A 561 18.33 -29.24 -55.76
CA GLU A 561 18.50 -30.19 -56.89
C GLU A 561 18.31 -31.68 -56.53
N ALA A 562 17.34 -32.03 -55.68
CA ALA A 562 17.04 -33.42 -55.31
C ALA A 562 15.55 -33.79 -55.42
N GLU A 563 15.28 -35.02 -55.87
CA GLU A 563 13.98 -35.74 -55.86
C GLU A 563 12.83 -35.19 -56.73
N ARG A 564 13.15 -34.46 -57.81
CA ARG A 564 12.37 -34.65 -59.06
C ARG A 564 12.73 -36.02 -59.69
N GLU A 565 12.17 -37.15 -59.23
CA GLU A 565 12.27 -38.39 -60.04
C GLU A 565 11.26 -39.53 -59.76
N LYS A 566 10.61 -39.63 -58.59
CA LYS A 566 9.70 -40.76 -58.25
C LYS A 566 8.30 -40.75 -58.90
N LEU A 567 8.11 -40.04 -60.01
CA LEU A 567 6.86 -39.33 -60.32
C LEU A 567 5.59 -40.17 -60.64
N ALA A 568 5.54 -41.23 -61.45
CA ALA A 568 6.55 -42.17 -61.94
C ALA A 568 5.80 -43.44 -62.43
N ALA A 569 5.75 -44.51 -61.63
CA ALA A 569 5.36 -45.85 -62.08
C ALA A 569 3.98 -46.38 -61.62
N ILE A 570 3.28 -45.70 -60.70
CA ILE A 570 2.11 -46.25 -60.01
C ILE A 570 0.80 -46.06 -60.82
N ALA A 571 0.76 -45.07 -61.71
CA ALA A 571 -0.45 -44.59 -62.39
C ALA A 571 -1.16 -45.60 -63.32
N ALA A 572 -0.52 -46.70 -63.73
CA ALA A 572 -1.04 -47.60 -64.77
C ALA A 572 -1.90 -48.78 -64.26
N ARG A 573 -2.00 -48.99 -62.94
CA ARG A 573 -2.65 -50.18 -62.34
C ARG A 573 -4.07 -49.93 -61.80
N GLU A 574 -4.47 -48.67 -61.65
CA GLU A 574 -5.75 -48.30 -61.01
C GLU A 574 -6.96 -48.35 -61.95
N ASP A 575 -6.79 -48.04 -63.24
CA ASP A 575 -7.92 -47.79 -64.15
C ASP A 575 -8.78 -49.02 -64.46
N ALA A 576 -8.24 -50.24 -64.29
CA ALA A 576 -8.99 -51.48 -64.51
C ALA A 576 -10.00 -51.80 -63.38
N ASN A 577 -9.76 -51.35 -62.15
CA ASN A 577 -10.68 -51.58 -61.02
C ASN A 577 -11.84 -50.58 -61.01
N ARG A 578 -11.59 -49.33 -61.43
CA ARG A 578 -12.56 -48.20 -61.44
C ARG A 578 -13.84 -48.47 -62.26
N ALA A 579 -13.82 -49.42 -63.19
CA ALA A 579 -14.97 -49.74 -64.03
C ALA A 579 -16.03 -50.62 -63.33
N LYS A 580 -15.63 -51.45 -62.36
CA LYS A 580 -16.53 -52.40 -61.68
C LYS A 580 -17.24 -51.76 -60.48
N GLU A 581 -16.52 -50.92 -59.74
CA GLU A 581 -17.06 -50.18 -58.58
C GLU A 581 -18.19 -49.21 -58.96
N LYS A 582 -18.14 -48.60 -60.15
CA LYS A 582 -19.16 -47.63 -60.63
C LYS A 582 -20.58 -48.20 -60.70
N ALA A 583 -20.75 -49.51 -60.91
CA ALA A 583 -22.08 -50.13 -61.01
C ALA A 583 -22.73 -50.34 -59.63
N GLU A 584 -21.97 -50.76 -58.62
CA GLU A 584 -22.45 -50.93 -57.25
C GLU A 584 -22.55 -49.59 -56.50
N ALA A 585 -21.68 -48.62 -56.83
CA ALA A 585 -21.73 -47.27 -56.29
C ALA A 585 -23.06 -46.57 -56.61
N ASN A 586 -23.57 -46.67 -57.85
CA ASN A 586 -24.81 -45.99 -58.25
C ASN A 586 -26.07 -46.53 -57.54
N PHE A 587 -26.09 -47.82 -57.16
CA PHE A 587 -27.21 -48.38 -56.40
C PHE A 587 -27.23 -47.87 -54.95
N LYS A 588 -26.06 -47.88 -54.29
CA LYS A 588 -25.88 -47.26 -52.96
C LYS A 588 -26.15 -45.75 -52.98
N LEU A 589 -25.79 -45.06 -54.07
CA LEU A 589 -26.01 -43.62 -54.20
C LEU A 589 -27.49 -43.23 -54.14
N ALA A 590 -28.39 -44.06 -54.69
CA ALA A 590 -29.83 -43.78 -54.69
C ALA A 590 -30.49 -44.00 -53.31
N GLU A 591 -30.03 -45.00 -52.55
CA GLU A 591 -30.50 -45.25 -51.18
C GLU A 591 -29.97 -44.18 -50.21
N VAL A 592 -28.68 -43.85 -50.32
CA VAL A 592 -28.05 -42.72 -49.61
C VAL A 592 -28.71 -41.38 -49.96
N GLN A 593 -29.19 -41.17 -51.20
CA GLN A 593 -29.94 -39.97 -51.57
C GLN A 593 -31.30 -39.85 -50.86
N ARG A 594 -32.00 -40.96 -50.59
CA ARG A 594 -33.26 -40.93 -49.84
C ARG A 594 -33.01 -40.62 -48.36
N GLU A 595 -32.03 -41.28 -47.75
CA GLU A 595 -31.61 -40.97 -46.38
C GLU A 595 -31.07 -39.53 -46.27
N ARG A 596 -30.38 -39.02 -47.29
CA ARG A 596 -30.00 -37.60 -47.37
C ARG A 596 -31.20 -36.68 -47.39
N ALA A 597 -32.24 -36.95 -48.18
CA ALA A 597 -33.41 -36.07 -48.25
C ALA A 597 -34.16 -35.99 -46.89
N GLU A 598 -34.32 -37.12 -46.21
CA GLU A 598 -34.93 -37.16 -44.87
C GLU A 598 -34.02 -36.51 -43.80
N PHE A 599 -32.71 -36.70 -43.90
CA PHE A 599 -31.71 -36.03 -43.08
C PHE A 599 -31.66 -34.51 -43.34
N GLU A 600 -31.78 -34.07 -44.59
CA GLU A 600 -31.83 -32.66 -45.02
C GLU A 600 -33.11 -31.96 -44.56
N GLU A 601 -34.26 -32.65 -44.52
CA GLU A 601 -35.49 -32.09 -43.92
C GLU A 601 -35.38 -31.97 -42.40
N ALA A 602 -34.78 -32.97 -41.74
CA ALA A 602 -34.51 -32.93 -40.30
C ALA A 602 -33.48 -31.85 -39.94
N GLU A 603 -32.42 -31.70 -40.73
CA GLU A 603 -31.46 -30.59 -40.68
C GLU A 603 -32.17 -29.25 -40.88
N ALA A 604 -33.04 -29.11 -41.88
CA ALA A 604 -33.76 -27.86 -42.15
C ALA A 604 -34.64 -27.42 -40.97
N LYS A 605 -35.40 -28.33 -40.36
CA LYS A 605 -36.18 -28.05 -39.12
C LYS A 605 -35.27 -27.69 -37.94
N LYS A 606 -34.13 -28.37 -37.81
CA LYS A 606 -33.12 -28.09 -36.77
C LYS A 606 -32.41 -26.76 -37.01
N GLN A 607 -32.24 -26.34 -38.26
CA GLN A 607 -31.71 -25.03 -38.67
C GLN A 607 -32.75 -23.93 -38.44
N GLU A 608 -34.04 -24.15 -38.72
CA GLU A 608 -35.12 -23.21 -38.39
C GLU A 608 -35.20 -22.97 -36.88
N GLN A 609 -35.17 -24.03 -36.08
CA GLN A 609 -35.18 -23.93 -34.62
C GLN A 609 -33.92 -23.22 -34.08
N ARG A 610 -32.74 -23.53 -34.64
CA ARG A 610 -31.49 -22.79 -34.37
C ARG A 610 -31.56 -21.32 -34.79
N ALA A 611 -32.26 -20.99 -35.88
CA ALA A 611 -32.44 -19.61 -36.34
C ALA A 611 -33.36 -18.82 -35.40
N GLN A 612 -34.43 -19.44 -34.89
CA GLN A 612 -35.31 -18.85 -33.86
C GLN A 612 -34.56 -18.66 -32.52
N GLU A 613 -33.74 -19.63 -32.11
CA GLU A 613 -32.85 -19.45 -30.95
C GLU A 613 -31.78 -18.38 -31.20
N ALA A 614 -31.34 -18.19 -32.45
CA ALA A 614 -30.36 -17.17 -32.82
C ALA A 614 -30.97 -15.77 -32.83
N THR A 615 -32.24 -15.59 -33.25
CA THR A 615 -32.93 -14.30 -33.12
C THR A 615 -33.17 -13.93 -31.67
N VAL A 616 -33.66 -14.86 -30.83
CA VAL A 616 -33.81 -14.61 -29.37
C VAL A 616 -32.46 -14.31 -28.71
N ARG A 617 -31.38 -14.99 -29.11
CA ARG A 617 -30.02 -14.65 -28.67
C ARG A 617 -29.56 -13.27 -29.17
N ALA A 618 -29.90 -12.89 -30.40
CA ALA A 618 -29.57 -11.57 -30.94
C ALA A 618 -30.34 -10.45 -30.23
N GLU A 619 -31.61 -10.65 -29.89
CA GLU A 619 -32.41 -9.70 -29.09
C GLU A 619 -31.85 -9.54 -27.68
N ASN A 620 -31.58 -10.64 -26.98
CA ASN A 620 -30.93 -10.62 -25.65
C ASN A 620 -29.54 -9.97 -25.69
N ASN A 621 -28.76 -10.20 -26.77
CA ASN A 621 -27.47 -9.54 -26.96
C ASN A 621 -27.61 -8.04 -27.26
N ALA A 622 -28.64 -7.64 -28.00
CA ALA A 622 -28.94 -6.23 -28.27
C ALA A 622 -29.42 -5.48 -27.01
N GLU A 623 -30.20 -6.13 -26.14
CA GLU A 623 -30.58 -5.57 -24.84
C GLU A 623 -29.36 -5.43 -23.91
N ARG A 624 -28.52 -6.47 -23.83
CA ARG A 624 -27.22 -6.41 -23.13
C ARG A 624 -26.30 -5.32 -23.69
N ALA A 625 -26.30 -5.10 -25.00
CA ALA A 625 -25.51 -4.04 -25.62
C ALA A 625 -25.99 -2.64 -25.19
N ARG A 626 -27.31 -2.41 -25.11
CA ARG A 626 -27.88 -1.13 -24.60
C ARG A 626 -27.57 -0.91 -23.12
N GLU A 627 -27.66 -1.95 -22.29
CA GLU A 627 -27.32 -1.83 -20.87
C GLU A 627 -25.81 -1.61 -20.68
N ASN A 628 -24.95 -2.27 -21.47
CA ASN A 628 -23.51 -2.00 -21.50
C ASN A 628 -23.19 -0.58 -21.98
N GLU A 629 -23.91 -0.04 -22.98
CA GLU A 629 -23.79 1.35 -23.43
C GLU A 629 -24.19 2.33 -22.32
N ARG A 630 -25.30 2.06 -21.62
CA ARG A 630 -25.75 2.85 -20.47
C ARG A 630 -24.74 2.82 -19.32
N LEU A 631 -24.18 1.65 -19.00
CA LEU A 631 -23.12 1.51 -18.01
C LEU A 631 -21.85 2.24 -18.46
N ALA A 632 -21.47 2.19 -19.73
CA ALA A 632 -20.33 2.92 -20.26
C ALA A 632 -20.52 4.45 -20.18
N ILE A 633 -21.73 4.96 -20.35
CA ILE A 633 -22.05 6.38 -20.12
C ILE A 633 -21.89 6.74 -18.63
N ILE A 634 -22.44 5.94 -17.72
CA ILE A 634 -22.33 6.16 -16.26
C ILE A 634 -20.86 6.09 -15.79
N GLU A 635 -20.08 5.13 -16.29
CA GLU A 635 -18.65 5.02 -15.96
C GLU A 635 -17.83 6.14 -16.60
N LYS A 636 -18.22 6.66 -17.77
CA LYS A 636 -17.62 7.87 -18.33
C LYS A 636 -17.91 9.10 -17.47
N GLU A 637 -19.16 9.32 -17.06
CA GLU A 637 -19.54 10.42 -16.14
C GLU A 637 -18.77 10.33 -14.80
N ARG A 638 -18.57 9.11 -14.28
CA ARG A 638 -17.74 8.86 -13.09
C ARG A 638 -16.26 9.17 -13.34
N ALA A 639 -15.71 8.77 -14.48
CA ALA A 639 -14.32 9.05 -14.84
C ALA A 639 -14.07 10.55 -15.02
N ASP A 640 -14.98 11.26 -15.70
CA ASP A 640 -14.92 12.71 -15.87
C ASP A 640 -15.04 13.43 -14.49
N LYS A 641 -15.97 13.01 -13.62
CA LYS A 641 -16.09 13.53 -12.25
C LYS A 641 -14.78 13.37 -11.44
N LEU A 642 -14.19 12.18 -11.47
CA LEU A 642 -12.90 11.90 -10.79
C LEU A 642 -11.75 12.71 -11.40
N ARG A 643 -11.76 12.93 -12.72
CA ARG A 643 -10.78 13.78 -13.42
C ARG A 643 -10.87 15.23 -12.92
N TYR A 644 -12.06 15.83 -12.86
CA TYR A 644 -12.21 17.20 -12.35
C TYR A 644 -11.86 17.33 -10.86
N GLN A 645 -12.18 16.34 -10.02
CA GLN A 645 -11.73 16.30 -8.63
C GLN A 645 -10.20 16.23 -8.49
N ALA A 646 -9.51 15.49 -9.38
CA ALA A 646 -8.05 15.45 -9.41
C ALA A 646 -7.44 16.80 -9.87
N ILE A 647 -8.03 17.45 -10.88
CA ILE A 647 -7.64 18.80 -11.32
C ILE A 647 -7.84 19.82 -10.20
N ALA A 648 -8.96 19.77 -9.48
CA ALA A 648 -9.21 20.64 -8.33
C ALA A 648 -8.10 20.55 -7.27
N LYS A 649 -7.69 19.33 -6.89
CA LYS A 649 -6.57 19.10 -5.96
C LYS A 649 -5.25 19.61 -6.53
N ALA A 650 -4.97 19.37 -7.82
CA ALA A 650 -3.76 19.85 -8.47
C ALA A 650 -3.67 21.40 -8.46
N LEU A 651 -4.77 22.09 -8.79
CA LEU A 651 -4.89 23.55 -8.72
C LEU A 651 -4.68 24.08 -7.29
N ALA A 652 -5.29 23.45 -6.28
CA ALA A 652 -5.14 23.83 -4.89
C ALA A 652 -3.69 23.67 -4.40
N VAL A 653 -3.05 22.54 -4.68
CA VAL A 653 -1.62 22.32 -4.39
C VAL A 653 -0.76 23.32 -5.16
N LYS A 654 -1.09 23.64 -6.42
CA LYS A 654 -0.36 24.60 -7.24
C LYS A 654 -0.42 26.01 -6.65
N ALA A 655 -1.58 26.44 -6.15
CA ALA A 655 -1.73 27.72 -5.45
C ALA A 655 -0.73 27.87 -4.28
N THR A 656 -0.51 26.81 -3.49
CA THR A 656 0.44 26.85 -2.35
C THR A 656 1.90 27.05 -2.75
N GLN A 657 2.27 26.86 -4.02
CA GLN A 657 3.64 27.04 -4.50
C GLN A 657 3.99 28.52 -4.73
N PHE A 658 2.99 29.37 -5.00
CA PHE A 658 3.18 30.80 -5.19
C PHE A 658 3.29 31.52 -3.84
N ARG A 659 4.29 32.42 -3.70
CA ARG A 659 4.58 33.13 -2.46
C ARG A 659 4.43 34.64 -2.64
N LYS A 660 3.78 35.30 -1.68
CA LYS A 660 3.67 36.78 -1.60
C LYS A 660 4.96 37.56 -1.85
N ALA A 661 6.12 37.01 -1.50
CA ALA A 661 7.44 37.61 -1.77
C ALA A 661 7.78 37.77 -3.27
N GLN A 662 6.99 37.21 -4.18
CA GLN A 662 7.20 37.21 -5.62
C GLN A 662 6.34 38.27 -6.37
N GLY A 663 5.57 39.09 -5.65
CA GLY A 663 4.78 40.20 -6.20
C GLY A 663 3.26 40.03 -6.09
N GLU A 664 2.53 41.14 -6.18
CA GLU A 664 1.06 41.18 -6.05
C GLU A 664 0.34 40.33 -7.11
N GLU A 665 0.84 40.31 -8.34
CA GLU A 665 0.29 39.49 -9.43
C GLU A 665 0.29 37.99 -9.10
N GLN A 666 1.30 37.49 -8.38
CA GLN A 666 1.34 36.09 -7.95
C GLN A 666 0.40 35.80 -6.78
N VAL A 667 0.06 36.80 -5.96
CA VAL A 667 -0.99 36.68 -4.92
C VAL A 667 -2.37 36.61 -5.58
N ILE A 668 -2.61 37.40 -6.63
CA ILE A 668 -3.84 37.34 -7.44
C ILE A 668 -3.97 35.97 -8.11
N LEU A 669 -2.91 35.48 -8.78
CA LEU A 669 -2.91 34.15 -9.41
C LEU A 669 -3.11 33.02 -8.38
N LYS A 670 -2.47 33.10 -7.21
CA LYS A 670 -2.69 32.17 -6.08
C LYS A 670 -4.17 32.11 -5.67
N GLY A 671 -4.81 33.27 -5.53
CA GLY A 671 -6.24 33.36 -5.21
C GLY A 671 -7.13 32.77 -6.31
N LEU A 672 -6.83 33.06 -7.58
CA LEU A 672 -7.57 32.48 -8.72
C LEU A 672 -7.45 30.95 -8.78
N LEU A 673 -6.25 30.39 -8.64
CA LEU A 673 -6.05 28.93 -8.67
C LEU A 673 -6.75 28.24 -7.48
N ALA A 674 -6.71 28.84 -6.29
CA ALA A 674 -7.42 28.32 -5.12
C ALA A 674 -8.95 28.40 -5.28
N GLN A 675 -9.47 29.48 -5.87
CA GLN A 675 -10.90 29.63 -6.17
C GLN A 675 -11.36 28.63 -7.24
N GLN A 676 -10.60 28.45 -8.33
CA GLN A 676 -10.93 27.49 -9.38
C GLN A 676 -10.92 26.04 -8.85
N ALA A 677 -9.98 25.72 -7.95
CA ALA A 677 -9.98 24.45 -7.23
C ALA A 677 -11.27 24.24 -6.43
N TYR A 678 -11.75 25.26 -5.73
CA TYR A 678 -13.03 25.20 -5.00
C TYR A 678 -14.22 25.02 -5.94
N ASN A 679 -14.28 25.77 -7.04
CA ASN A 679 -15.37 25.68 -8.03
C ASN A 679 -15.52 24.23 -8.52
N TYR A 680 -14.43 23.63 -9.02
CA TYR A 680 -14.44 22.23 -9.48
C TYR A 680 -14.70 21.22 -8.36
N ASN A 681 -14.10 21.38 -7.17
CA ASN A 681 -14.38 20.49 -6.05
C ASN A 681 -15.86 20.51 -5.64
N THR A 682 -16.53 21.66 -5.76
CA THR A 682 -17.95 21.82 -5.43
C THR A 682 -18.87 21.30 -6.54
N GLN A 683 -18.61 21.69 -7.80
CA GLN A 683 -19.39 21.30 -8.98
C GLN A 683 -19.40 19.79 -9.21
N TYR A 684 -18.26 19.14 -8.99
CA TYR A 684 -18.09 17.70 -9.21
C TYR A 684 -18.18 16.88 -7.91
N GLU A 685 -18.87 17.40 -6.88
CA GLU A 685 -19.15 16.72 -5.59
C GLU A 685 -17.92 16.06 -4.94
N GLY A 686 -16.79 16.76 -4.92
CA GLY A 686 -15.62 16.39 -4.15
C GLY A 686 -15.83 16.56 -2.65
N ASN A 687 -14.84 16.14 -1.86
CA ASN A 687 -14.91 16.26 -0.40
C ASN A 687 -14.94 17.75 0.01
N LYS A 688 -15.98 18.17 0.72
CA LYS A 688 -16.14 19.55 1.22
C LYS A 688 -15.12 19.94 2.31
N TYR A 689 -14.43 18.96 2.86
CA TYR A 689 -13.39 19.12 3.88
C TYR A 689 -12.03 18.65 3.37
N ASP A 690 -11.83 18.67 2.05
CA ASP A 690 -10.55 18.30 1.45
C ASP A 690 -9.42 19.21 1.95
N ASN A 691 -8.39 18.59 2.53
CA ASN A 691 -7.28 19.30 3.14
C ASN A 691 -6.53 20.19 2.14
N ASP A 692 -6.39 19.76 0.88
CA ASP A 692 -5.56 20.49 -0.09
C ASP A 692 -6.32 21.71 -0.62
N VAL A 693 -7.60 21.56 -0.94
CA VAL A 693 -8.50 22.67 -1.30
C VAL A 693 -8.61 23.68 -0.15
N TYR A 694 -8.80 23.20 1.09
CA TYR A 694 -8.80 24.04 2.27
C TYR A 694 -7.49 24.83 2.41
N TYR A 695 -6.34 24.15 2.34
CA TYR A 695 -5.04 24.77 2.59
C TYR A 695 -4.67 25.78 1.48
N GLY A 696 -5.04 25.51 0.22
CA GLY A 696 -4.88 26.44 -0.90
C GLY A 696 -5.66 27.75 -0.70
N LEU A 697 -6.93 27.67 -0.30
CA LEU A 697 -7.77 28.84 -0.01
C LEU A 697 -7.29 29.63 1.22
N TYR A 698 -6.92 28.92 2.30
CA TYR A 698 -6.37 29.54 3.50
C TYR A 698 -5.07 30.31 3.20
N GLU A 699 -4.15 29.68 2.46
CA GLU A 699 -2.90 30.29 2.01
C GLU A 699 -3.14 31.50 1.09
N ALA A 700 -4.16 31.47 0.23
CA ALA A 700 -4.54 32.62 -0.60
C ALA A 700 -5.08 33.78 0.24
N LEU A 701 -6.04 33.53 1.15
CA LEU A 701 -6.61 34.56 2.02
C LEU A 701 -5.60 35.19 2.97
N ARG A 702 -4.65 34.40 3.46
CA ARG A 702 -3.58 34.90 4.32
C ARG A 702 -2.68 35.88 3.57
N ASP A 703 -2.36 35.60 2.30
CA ASP A 703 -1.54 36.49 1.48
C ASP A 703 -2.33 37.74 1.02
N LEU A 704 -3.65 37.61 0.80
CA LEU A 704 -4.61 38.71 0.59
C LEU A 704 -4.95 39.52 1.87
N GLU A 705 -4.34 39.17 3.01
CA GLU A 705 -4.52 39.83 4.32
C GLU A 705 -5.97 39.88 4.84
N ASP A 706 -6.83 38.91 4.46
CA ASP A 706 -8.17 38.86 5.04
C ASP A 706 -8.08 38.64 6.57
N PRO A 707 -8.80 39.44 7.39
CA PRO A 707 -8.82 39.28 8.84
C PRO A 707 -9.11 37.86 9.33
N MET A 708 -9.91 37.09 8.59
CA MET A 708 -10.29 35.70 8.88
C MET A 708 -9.13 34.70 8.77
N ALA A 709 -8.06 35.03 8.04
CA ALA A 709 -6.82 34.24 8.00
C ALA A 709 -5.68 34.88 8.83
N LYS A 710 -5.91 36.07 9.41
CA LYS A 710 -4.92 36.82 10.19
C LYS A 710 -4.85 36.31 11.63
N SER A 711 -3.65 35.87 12.02
CA SER A 711 -3.31 35.50 13.40
C SER A 711 -3.24 36.73 14.31
N LEU A 712 -3.48 36.55 15.61
CA LEU A 712 -3.70 37.64 16.56
C LEU A 712 -2.45 37.91 17.42
N GLU A 713 -1.88 39.11 17.25
CA GLU A 713 -0.66 39.57 17.92
C GLU A 713 -0.96 40.40 19.18
N GLY A 714 -0.21 40.16 20.26
CA GLY A 714 -0.34 40.98 21.46
C GLY A 714 0.23 40.38 22.75
N HIS A 715 0.49 39.07 22.80
CA HIS A 715 1.26 38.47 23.90
C HIS A 715 2.75 38.71 23.70
N SER A 716 3.53 38.60 24.78
CA SER A 716 5.00 38.66 24.76
C SER A 716 5.67 37.28 24.88
N LYS A 717 4.88 36.25 25.23
CA LYS A 717 5.30 34.87 25.49
C LYS A 717 4.19 33.87 25.14
N ALA A 718 4.58 32.61 25.13
CA ALA A 718 3.75 31.40 25.18
C ALA A 718 2.34 31.58 25.77
N ILE A 719 1.33 31.38 24.93
CA ILE A 719 -0.10 31.32 25.27
C ILE A 719 -0.42 29.92 25.80
N ARG A 720 -1.17 29.83 26.89
CA ARG A 720 -1.40 28.58 27.63
C ARG A 720 -2.87 28.21 27.80
N ALA A 721 -3.75 29.19 27.73
CA ALA A 721 -5.18 28.99 27.81
C ALA A 721 -5.89 29.91 26.82
N LEU A 722 -6.84 29.33 26.10
CA LEU A 722 -7.89 30.03 25.39
C LEU A 722 -9.24 29.73 26.05
N ALA A 723 -10.18 30.67 25.97
CA ALA A 723 -11.56 30.46 26.34
C ALA A 723 -12.47 31.33 25.47
N SER A 724 -13.55 30.75 24.95
CA SER A 724 -14.56 31.45 24.14
C SER A 724 -15.71 31.95 25.01
N SER A 725 -16.35 33.06 24.62
CA SER A 725 -17.64 33.49 25.19
C SER A 725 -18.77 32.57 24.71
N ALA A 726 -19.72 32.24 25.58
CA ALA A 726 -20.80 31.32 25.26
C ALA A 726 -21.86 31.91 24.32
N SER A 727 -22.03 33.24 24.35
CA SER A 727 -23.02 33.99 23.56
C SER A 727 -22.49 35.32 23.00
N GLY A 728 -21.38 35.82 23.54
CA GLY A 728 -20.71 37.02 23.07
C GLY A 728 -19.91 36.85 21.79
N ASN A 729 -19.17 37.90 21.43
CA ASN A 729 -18.29 37.97 20.26
C ASN A 729 -16.80 37.90 20.64
N HIS A 730 -16.46 37.25 21.76
CA HIS A 730 -15.15 37.41 22.38
C HIS A 730 -14.44 36.09 22.64
N VAL A 731 -13.16 36.03 22.29
CA VAL A 731 -12.24 35.01 22.76
C VAL A 731 -11.25 35.65 23.71
N TYR A 732 -10.87 34.94 24.76
CA TYR A 732 -9.92 35.35 25.77
C TYR A 732 -8.67 34.49 25.65
N SER A 733 -7.48 35.12 25.72
CA SER A 733 -6.21 34.38 25.74
C SER A 733 -5.31 34.83 26.87
N ALA A 734 -4.73 33.85 27.56
CA ALA A 734 -3.79 34.05 28.65
C ALA A 734 -2.62 33.09 28.54
N GLY A 735 -1.52 33.44 29.19
CA GLY A 735 -0.29 32.68 29.08
C GLY A 735 0.73 32.96 30.17
N THR A 736 1.98 32.87 29.74
CA THR A 736 3.15 33.13 30.57
C THR A 736 3.22 34.62 30.93
N TYR A 737 3.65 34.94 32.15
CA TYR A 737 3.71 36.28 32.74
C TYR A 737 2.35 36.96 33.03
N GLY A 738 1.26 36.18 33.06
CA GLY A 738 -0.01 36.61 33.67
C GLY A 738 -0.78 37.69 32.93
N LYS A 739 -0.44 37.94 31.65
CA LYS A 739 -1.18 38.83 30.74
C LYS A 739 -2.48 38.15 30.28
N ILE A 740 -3.57 38.91 30.20
CA ILE A 740 -4.86 38.45 29.67
C ILE A 740 -5.34 39.44 28.61
N LEU A 741 -5.64 38.92 27.42
CA LEU A 741 -6.18 39.66 26.29
C LEU A 741 -7.59 39.17 25.96
N ARG A 742 -8.45 40.10 25.52
CA ARG A 742 -9.78 39.86 24.93
C ARG A 742 -9.74 40.26 23.45
N TRP A 743 -10.25 39.39 22.59
CA TRP A 743 -10.28 39.57 21.14
C TRP A 743 -11.71 39.67 20.66
N SER A 744 -12.04 40.65 19.82
CA SER A 744 -13.28 40.63 19.03
C SER A 744 -13.06 39.73 17.81
N VAL A 745 -13.93 38.74 17.60
CA VAL A 745 -13.73 37.75 16.51
C VAL A 745 -14.50 38.14 15.25
N ASN A 746 -15.71 38.67 15.38
CA ASN A 746 -16.46 39.26 14.28
C ASN A 746 -15.93 40.66 13.95
N GLY A 747 -15.77 40.93 12.65
CA GLY A 747 -15.41 42.24 12.11
C GLY A 747 -13.99 42.32 11.50
N THR A 748 -13.71 43.44 10.84
CA THR A 748 -12.40 43.74 10.23
C THR A 748 -11.37 44.28 11.23
N HIS A 749 -11.82 44.92 12.32
CA HIS A 749 -10.94 45.34 13.42
C HIS A 749 -10.70 44.18 14.40
N ARG A 750 -9.45 43.73 14.47
CA ARG A 750 -8.98 42.63 15.35
C ARG A 750 -8.00 43.12 16.42
N GLU A 751 -8.31 44.25 17.05
CA GLU A 751 -7.48 44.80 18.12
C GLU A 751 -7.73 44.09 19.46
N ALA A 752 -6.67 43.95 20.26
CA ALA A 752 -6.69 43.26 21.54
C ALA A 752 -7.06 44.20 22.70
N ASP A 753 -8.19 43.96 23.34
CA ASP A 753 -8.53 44.56 24.63
C ASP A 753 -7.62 43.95 25.71
N THR A 754 -6.66 44.72 26.23
CA THR A 754 -5.85 44.23 27.37
C THR A 754 -6.65 44.32 28.66
N LEU A 755 -7.08 43.17 29.19
CA LEU A 755 -7.75 43.08 30.49
C LEU A 755 -6.74 43.11 31.64
N VAL A 756 -5.60 42.45 31.46
CA VAL A 756 -4.56 42.35 32.48
C VAL A 756 -3.20 42.53 31.83
N GLN A 757 -2.45 43.51 32.31
CA GLN A 757 -1.08 43.76 31.89
C GLN A 757 -0.12 42.67 32.40
N GLU A 758 1.09 42.63 31.84
CA GLU A 758 2.12 41.67 32.20
C GLU A 758 2.60 41.86 33.65
N ARG A 759 2.82 40.75 34.37
CA ARG A 759 3.11 40.74 35.83
C ARG A 759 4.37 39.95 36.23
N GLY A 760 5.12 39.43 35.25
CA GLY A 760 6.39 38.73 35.48
C GLY A 760 6.25 37.24 35.85
N GLU A 761 7.39 36.63 36.16
CA GLU A 761 7.58 35.16 36.09
C GLU A 761 6.69 34.34 37.05
N SER A 762 6.31 34.92 38.18
CA SER A 762 5.48 34.25 39.19
C SER A 762 4.00 34.09 38.80
N TYR A 763 3.58 34.62 37.64
CA TYR A 763 2.23 34.46 37.11
C TYR A 763 2.26 33.66 35.79
N LEU A 764 1.79 32.42 35.84
CA LEU A 764 1.59 31.57 34.66
C LEU A 764 0.16 31.01 34.70
N PHE A 765 -0.72 31.55 33.87
CA PHE A 765 -2.05 30.97 33.70
C PHE A 765 -1.96 29.68 32.89
N ARG A 766 -2.71 28.65 33.32
CA ARG A 766 -2.89 27.37 32.61
C ARG A 766 -4.33 27.12 32.19
N ALA A 767 -5.26 27.71 32.91
CA ALA A 767 -6.69 27.57 32.66
C ALA A 767 -7.35 28.96 32.65
N LEU A 768 -8.20 29.15 31.66
CA LEU A 768 -9.22 30.20 31.61
C LEU A 768 -10.58 29.51 31.52
N ALA A 769 -11.60 30.11 32.12
CA ALA A 769 -12.99 29.73 31.86
C ALA A 769 -13.88 30.96 31.95
N VAL A 770 -14.88 31.05 31.08
CA VAL A 770 -15.89 32.13 31.04
C VAL A 770 -17.20 31.56 31.55
N SER A 771 -17.94 32.32 32.37
CA SER A 771 -19.29 31.92 32.81
C SER A 771 -20.26 31.94 31.64
N SER A 772 -21.28 31.07 31.64
CA SER A 772 -22.22 30.95 30.52
C SER A 772 -23.12 32.18 30.28
N ASP A 773 -23.04 33.20 31.13
CA ASP A 773 -23.69 34.50 30.95
C ASP A 773 -22.73 35.61 30.47
N ASP A 774 -21.48 35.24 30.14
CA ASP A 774 -20.39 36.10 29.66
C ASP A 774 -20.04 37.30 30.56
N LYS A 775 -20.38 37.23 31.86
CA LYS A 775 -20.07 38.28 32.85
C LYS A 775 -18.82 38.01 33.68
N THR A 776 -18.44 36.76 33.88
CA THR A 776 -17.34 36.37 34.76
C THR A 776 -16.28 35.61 33.98
N LEU A 777 -15.02 36.04 34.10
CA LEU A 777 -13.85 35.28 33.65
C LEU A 777 -13.06 34.81 34.87
N VAL A 778 -12.70 33.53 34.90
CA VAL A 778 -11.82 32.96 35.94
C VAL A 778 -10.51 32.53 35.29
N ALA A 779 -9.39 32.92 35.90
CA ALA A 779 -8.04 32.59 35.45
C ALA A 779 -7.25 31.92 36.59
N ALA A 780 -6.67 30.76 36.32
CA ALA A 780 -5.88 30.00 37.29
C ALA A 780 -4.68 29.30 36.63
N GLY A 781 -3.73 28.82 37.44
CA GLY A 781 -2.49 28.24 36.93
C GLY A 781 -1.44 28.06 38.03
N ASN A 782 -0.17 28.29 37.69
CA ASN A 782 0.89 28.48 38.67
C ASN A 782 0.87 29.96 39.09
N LEU A 783 0.28 30.21 40.26
CA LEU A 783 0.14 31.54 40.86
C LEU A 783 0.76 31.55 42.26
N PRO A 784 1.19 32.72 42.79
CA PRO A 784 1.88 32.80 44.07
C PRO A 784 1.09 32.15 45.21
N ILE A 785 1.82 31.43 46.07
CA ILE A 785 1.27 30.73 47.23
C ILE A 785 1.26 31.69 48.43
N ASN A 786 0.24 31.65 49.28
CA ASN A 786 0.16 32.44 50.51
C ASN A 786 0.88 31.76 51.69
N ASP A 787 0.94 32.44 52.83
CA ASP A 787 1.60 31.94 54.05
C ASP A 787 0.97 30.64 54.61
N GLN A 788 -0.24 30.28 54.16
CA GLN A 788 -0.96 29.04 54.51
C GLN A 788 -0.71 27.89 53.52
N GLY A 789 0.21 28.06 52.57
CA GLY A 789 0.51 27.06 51.55
C GLY A 789 -0.54 26.92 50.45
N LYS A 790 -1.53 27.84 50.36
CA LYS A 790 -2.60 27.80 49.36
C LYS A 790 -2.34 28.79 48.22
N THR A 791 -2.64 28.39 46.99
CA THR A 791 -2.74 29.31 45.85
C THR A 791 -4.19 29.79 45.64
N PHE A 792 -4.39 30.65 44.64
CA PHE A 792 -5.66 31.31 44.34
C PHE A 792 -6.03 31.21 42.85
N ALA A 793 -7.31 31.38 42.55
CA ALA A 793 -7.79 31.76 41.22
C ALA A 793 -8.12 33.26 41.19
N GLU A 794 -7.93 33.92 40.05
CA GLU A 794 -8.35 35.31 39.85
C GLU A 794 -9.69 35.35 39.12
N ILE A 795 -10.66 36.08 39.68
CA ILE A 795 -12.01 36.23 39.15
C ILE A 795 -12.17 37.68 38.70
N TYR A 796 -12.60 37.85 37.46
CA TYR A 796 -12.75 39.13 36.78
C TYR A 796 -14.20 39.35 36.37
N ASP A 797 -14.70 40.54 36.68
CA ASP A 797 -15.95 41.07 36.15
C ASP A 797 -15.69 41.63 34.73
N LEU A 798 -16.34 41.05 33.73
CA LEU A 798 -16.19 41.44 32.32
C LEU A 798 -16.98 42.71 31.96
N GLN A 799 -17.93 43.12 32.80
CA GLN A 799 -18.64 44.39 32.69
C GLN A 799 -17.84 45.52 33.35
N ASN A 800 -17.17 45.24 34.48
CA ASN A 800 -16.33 46.19 35.20
C ASN A 800 -14.87 45.72 35.29
N LYS A 801 -14.05 46.09 34.30
CA LYS A 801 -12.62 45.75 34.20
C LYS A 801 -11.77 46.06 35.46
N ALA A 802 -12.21 46.98 36.33
CA ALA A 802 -11.50 47.30 37.58
C ALA A 802 -11.78 46.30 38.72
N ASN A 803 -12.88 45.55 38.65
CA ASN A 803 -13.33 44.63 39.70
C ASN A 803 -12.69 43.24 39.52
N ARG A 804 -11.56 43.03 40.20
CA ARG A 804 -10.85 41.74 40.28
C ARG A 804 -10.79 41.25 41.72
N ARG A 805 -11.02 39.96 41.96
CA ARG A 805 -10.83 39.32 43.28
C ARG A 805 -9.96 38.08 43.19
N LYS A 806 -9.20 37.81 44.26
CA LYS A 806 -8.45 36.58 44.44
C LYS A 806 -9.27 35.63 45.31
N LEU A 807 -9.52 34.43 44.81
CA LEU A 807 -10.19 33.36 45.55
C LEU A 807 -9.15 32.31 45.97
N TYR A 808 -8.78 32.31 47.24
CA TYR A 808 -7.85 31.33 47.82
C TYR A 808 -8.56 30.01 48.18
N GLY A 809 -7.80 28.92 48.22
CA GLY A 809 -8.29 27.60 48.68
C GLY A 809 -7.76 26.39 47.91
N PHE A 810 -6.89 26.60 46.93
CA PHE A 810 -6.29 25.54 46.11
C PHE A 810 -4.93 25.11 46.70
N GLU A 811 -4.62 23.82 46.69
CA GLU A 811 -3.41 23.26 47.33
C GLU A 811 -2.12 23.58 46.58
N LYS A 812 -2.18 23.51 45.25
CA LYS A 812 -1.07 23.75 44.32
C LYS A 812 -1.63 24.35 43.03
N GLN A 813 -0.77 24.48 42.00
CA GLN A 813 -1.19 24.87 40.65
C GLN A 813 -2.49 24.21 40.19
N VAL A 814 -3.39 25.04 39.66
CA VAL A 814 -4.63 24.63 39.01
C VAL A 814 -4.34 24.35 37.53
N TRP A 815 -4.75 23.18 37.04
CA TRP A 815 -4.46 22.72 35.68
C TRP A 815 -5.61 22.97 34.71
N LYS A 816 -6.85 22.80 35.15
CA LYS A 816 -8.07 23.00 34.34
C LYS A 816 -9.15 23.69 35.18
N LEU A 817 -9.99 24.47 34.50
CA LEU A 817 -11.21 25.09 35.01
C LEU A 817 -12.36 24.69 34.10
N ALA A 818 -13.53 24.37 34.67
CA ALA A 818 -14.75 24.11 33.92
C ALA A 818 -15.96 24.74 34.64
N PHE A 819 -16.67 25.65 33.99
CA PHE A 819 -17.93 26.18 34.51
C PHE A 819 -19.06 25.16 34.37
N VAL A 820 -19.96 25.12 35.35
CA VAL A 820 -21.22 24.38 35.25
C VAL A 820 -22.18 25.19 34.39
N PRO A 821 -22.74 24.64 33.29
CA PRO A 821 -23.64 25.38 32.41
C PRO A 821 -24.82 26.01 33.16
N LYS A 822 -25.12 27.27 32.84
CA LYS A 822 -26.21 28.08 33.43
C LYS A 822 -26.06 28.36 34.93
N GLN A 823 -24.93 28.04 35.56
CA GLN A 823 -24.68 28.28 36.99
C GLN A 823 -23.40 29.11 37.20
N GLN A 824 -23.38 29.94 38.24
CA GLN A 824 -22.17 30.66 38.67
C GLN A 824 -21.29 29.79 39.58
N ILE A 825 -21.05 28.55 39.14
CA ILE A 825 -20.25 27.54 39.83
C ILE A 825 -19.22 26.98 38.85
N PHE A 826 -17.99 26.78 39.30
CA PHE A 826 -16.96 26.11 38.51
C PHE A 826 -16.27 25.00 39.30
N TYR A 827 -15.75 24.01 38.55
CA TYR A 827 -14.83 23.01 39.06
C TYR A 827 -13.40 23.36 38.64
N ALA A 828 -12.45 23.03 39.50
CA ALA A 828 -11.02 23.27 39.29
C ALA A 828 -10.24 22.01 39.62
N LEU A 829 -9.37 21.59 38.70
CA LEU A 829 -8.44 20.49 38.89
C LEU A 829 -7.13 21.04 39.48
N ASP A 830 -6.85 20.76 40.75
CA ASP A 830 -5.66 21.26 41.46
C ASP A 830 -4.80 20.11 42.02
N ASN A 831 -3.82 20.44 42.87
CA ASN A 831 -2.92 19.47 43.51
C ASN A 831 -2.27 18.47 42.54
N GLU A 832 -1.72 18.96 41.42
CA GLU A 832 -1.10 18.15 40.37
C GLU A 832 -2.02 17.12 39.68
N GLY A 833 -3.34 17.29 39.84
CA GLY A 833 -4.39 16.43 39.27
C GLY A 833 -5.00 15.43 40.26
N HIS A 834 -4.69 15.53 41.55
CA HIS A 834 -5.20 14.60 42.57
C HIS A 834 -6.46 15.08 43.30
N SER A 835 -6.84 16.35 43.17
CA SER A 835 -8.09 16.86 43.75
C SER A 835 -8.88 17.72 42.77
N ILE A 836 -10.20 17.60 42.85
CA ILE A 836 -11.13 18.51 42.20
C ILE A 836 -11.83 19.33 43.27
N LYS A 837 -11.72 20.66 43.16
CA LYS A 837 -12.42 21.62 44.01
C LYS A 837 -13.63 22.17 43.26
N ARG A 838 -14.73 22.38 43.98
CA ARG A 838 -15.92 23.12 43.54
C ARG A 838 -15.85 24.53 44.11
N SER A 839 -16.23 25.53 43.32
CA SER A 839 -16.32 26.92 43.75
C SER A 839 -17.64 27.58 43.40
N ASP A 840 -18.10 28.31 44.40
CA ASP A 840 -19.03 29.43 44.45
C ASP A 840 -18.88 30.74 43.69
N LEU A 841 -17.67 30.94 43.14
CA LEU A 841 -16.98 32.22 43.09
C LEU A 841 -16.68 32.90 44.45
N SER A 842 -17.29 32.50 45.58
CA SER A 842 -17.03 33.08 46.91
C SER A 842 -16.20 32.19 47.85
N SER A 843 -16.40 30.87 47.75
CA SER A 843 -15.70 29.85 48.53
C SER A 843 -15.12 28.75 47.63
N VAL A 844 -14.21 27.94 48.19
CA VAL A 844 -13.62 26.76 47.55
C VAL A 844 -13.77 25.56 48.47
N LYS A 845 -14.33 24.46 47.96
CA LYS A 845 -14.50 23.20 48.71
C LYS A 845 -13.97 22.03 47.88
N GLU A 846 -13.20 21.13 48.49
CA GLU A 846 -12.86 19.86 47.85
C GLU A 846 -14.09 18.96 47.74
N ILE A 847 -14.33 18.40 46.55
CA ILE A 847 -15.44 17.50 46.26
C ILE A 847 -14.98 16.09 45.88
N VAL A 848 -13.82 15.97 45.25
CA VAL A 848 -13.23 14.70 44.86
C VAL A 848 -11.73 14.74 45.20
N SER A 849 -11.27 13.70 45.88
CA SER A 849 -9.86 13.34 46.03
C SER A 849 -9.66 12.01 45.31
N TYR A 850 -8.68 11.92 44.40
CA TYR A 850 -8.47 10.73 43.58
C TYR A 850 -7.01 10.24 43.67
N GLU A 851 -6.86 8.93 43.89
CA GLU A 851 -5.56 8.28 44.11
C GLU A 851 -4.63 8.47 42.89
N THR A 852 -5.19 8.39 41.69
CA THR A 852 -4.44 8.58 40.45
C THR A 852 -4.59 10.02 39.96
N ARG A 853 -3.56 10.50 39.25
CA ARG A 853 -3.62 11.81 38.61
C ARG A 853 -4.70 11.80 37.53
N ILE A 854 -5.66 12.71 37.66
CA ILE A 854 -6.54 13.15 36.58
C ILE A 854 -5.76 14.17 35.74
N ASN A 855 -5.83 14.05 34.41
CA ASN A 855 -5.12 14.95 33.49
C ASN A 855 -6.03 16.09 33.01
N ASP A 856 -7.31 15.81 32.75
CA ASP A 856 -8.28 16.80 32.28
C ASP A 856 -9.70 16.52 32.80
N ILE A 857 -10.54 17.56 32.86
CA ILE A 857 -11.94 17.53 33.32
C ILE A 857 -12.87 18.35 32.41
N THR A 858 -14.12 17.91 32.28
CA THR A 858 -15.20 18.65 31.60
C THR A 858 -16.55 18.41 32.27
N VAL A 859 -17.57 19.22 31.97
CA VAL A 859 -18.91 19.13 32.56
C VAL A 859 -19.94 18.91 31.46
N SER A 860 -20.92 18.04 31.70
CA SER A 860 -22.00 17.80 30.75
C SER A 860 -22.85 19.05 30.50
N PRO A 861 -23.46 19.20 29.31
CA PRO A 861 -24.33 20.34 28.98
C PRO A 861 -25.50 20.59 29.94
N ASP A 862 -25.99 19.54 30.61
CA ASP A 862 -27.05 19.61 31.62
C ASP A 862 -26.53 19.95 33.04
N GLY A 863 -25.21 19.97 33.25
CA GLY A 863 -24.55 20.25 34.52
C GLY A 863 -24.56 19.10 35.53
N LYS A 864 -25.11 17.92 35.19
CA LYS A 864 -25.27 16.78 36.11
C LYS A 864 -24.03 15.92 36.27
N TRP A 865 -23.22 15.83 35.23
CA TRP A 865 -22.07 14.94 35.17
C TRP A 865 -20.78 15.74 35.08
N LEU A 866 -19.86 15.48 35.99
CA LEU A 866 -18.47 15.90 35.88
C LEU A 866 -17.68 14.72 35.31
N LEU A 867 -17.09 14.92 34.14
CA LEU A 867 -16.28 13.92 33.45
C LEU A 867 -14.80 14.21 33.64
N ALA A 868 -13.98 13.17 33.72
CA ALA A 868 -12.54 13.28 33.88
C ALA A 868 -11.79 12.14 33.16
N VAL A 869 -10.54 12.38 32.79
CA VAL A 869 -9.63 11.34 32.28
C VAL A 869 -8.44 11.13 33.21
N SER A 870 -8.18 9.87 33.56
CA SER A 870 -7.09 9.48 34.48
C SER A 870 -5.82 9.05 33.75
N LYS A 871 -4.68 9.16 34.44
CA LYS A 871 -3.39 8.67 33.96
C LYS A 871 -3.34 7.14 33.75
N LYS A 872 -4.26 6.38 34.37
CA LYS A 872 -4.45 4.93 34.10
C LYS A 872 -5.24 4.67 32.81
N GLY A 873 -5.78 5.70 32.17
CA GLY A 873 -6.61 5.61 30.97
C GLY A 873 -8.09 5.36 31.24
N GLU A 874 -8.56 5.68 32.44
CA GLU A 874 -9.97 5.59 32.81
C GLU A 874 -10.70 6.87 32.38
N VAL A 875 -11.87 6.72 31.75
CA VAL A 875 -12.86 7.79 31.60
C VAL A 875 -13.82 7.68 32.78
N LEU A 876 -13.75 8.68 33.66
CA LEU A 876 -14.48 8.75 34.91
C LEU A 876 -15.69 9.68 34.76
N MET A 877 -16.81 9.26 35.31
CA MET A 877 -18.03 10.05 35.42
C MET A 877 -18.42 10.17 36.89
N PHE A 878 -18.51 11.41 37.37
CA PHE A 878 -18.92 11.78 38.72
C PHE A 878 -20.32 12.41 38.69
N ASP A 879 -21.22 11.84 39.48
CA ASP A 879 -22.61 12.32 39.62
C ASP A 879 -22.68 13.54 40.55
N ALA A 880 -22.95 14.73 40.01
CA ALA A 880 -22.99 15.96 40.79
C ALA A 880 -24.22 16.07 41.71
N GLU A 881 -25.31 15.34 41.41
CA GLU A 881 -26.51 15.26 42.26
C GLU A 881 -26.30 14.25 43.41
N ASN A 882 -25.56 13.16 43.16
CA ASN A 882 -25.26 12.08 44.11
C ASN A 882 -23.86 12.19 44.74
N ASN A 883 -23.55 13.38 45.28
CA ASN A 883 -22.33 13.66 46.07
C ASN A 883 -21.00 13.24 45.38
N PHE A 884 -20.91 13.42 44.06
CA PHE A 884 -19.75 13.10 43.22
C PHE A 884 -19.29 11.65 43.32
N LYS A 885 -20.25 10.71 43.40
CA LYS A 885 -19.95 9.27 43.29
C LYS A 885 -19.32 8.98 41.92
N ALA A 886 -18.13 8.38 41.94
CA ALA A 886 -17.39 8.03 40.74
C ALA A 886 -17.89 6.72 40.09
N SER A 887 -17.86 6.68 38.77
CA SER A 887 -18.05 5.49 37.93
C SER A 887 -17.07 5.51 36.76
N VAL A 888 -16.50 4.37 36.39
CA VAL A 888 -15.70 4.23 35.16
C VAL A 888 -16.67 3.88 34.04
N ILE A 889 -16.78 4.75 33.04
CA ILE A 889 -17.69 4.54 31.88
C ILE A 889 -16.96 3.97 30.67
N HIS A 890 -15.65 4.20 30.56
CA HIS A 890 -14.80 3.59 29.54
C HIS A 890 -13.38 3.43 30.10
N GLN A 891 -12.67 2.39 29.68
CA GLN A 891 -11.27 2.19 30.06
C GLN A 891 -10.44 1.90 28.81
N HIS A 892 -9.43 2.72 28.60
CA HIS A 892 -8.41 2.53 27.58
C HIS A 892 -7.10 2.15 28.27
N GLY A 893 -6.37 1.14 27.81
CA GLY A 893 -5.15 0.65 28.45
C GLY A 893 -3.93 1.59 28.36
N LYS A 894 -4.13 2.89 28.12
CA LYS A 894 -3.11 3.90 27.84
C LYS A 894 -3.47 5.23 28.50
N ASN A 895 -2.45 6.01 28.88
CA ASN A 895 -2.62 7.31 29.53
C ASN A 895 -3.44 8.30 28.68
N LEU A 896 -4.66 8.63 29.12
CA LEU A 896 -5.55 9.61 28.50
C LEU A 896 -5.23 11.01 29.03
N GLN A 897 -5.06 11.97 28.12
CA GLN A 897 -4.59 13.33 28.43
C GLN A 897 -5.70 14.39 28.36
N ALA A 898 -6.58 14.32 27.37
CA ALA A 898 -7.58 15.34 27.10
C ALA A 898 -8.99 14.74 27.02
N ILE A 899 -10.00 15.52 27.44
CA ILE A 899 -11.42 15.15 27.32
C ILE A 899 -12.29 16.36 26.93
N ALA A 900 -13.21 16.14 26.01
CA ALA A 900 -14.28 17.08 25.65
C ALA A 900 -15.63 16.36 25.59
N ILE A 901 -16.72 17.11 25.77
CA ILE A 901 -18.09 16.63 25.56
C ILE A 901 -18.85 17.61 24.66
N SER A 902 -19.67 17.09 23.75
CA SER A 902 -20.52 17.87 22.86
C SER A 902 -21.87 18.24 23.51
N GLN A 903 -22.64 19.13 22.89
CA GLN A 903 -24.00 19.48 23.33
C GLN A 903 -24.98 18.29 23.30
N ASP A 904 -24.74 17.33 22.41
CA ASP A 904 -25.44 16.06 22.26
C ASP A 904 -24.77 14.90 23.02
N ASN A 905 -23.93 15.20 24.02
CA ASN A 905 -23.27 14.28 24.94
C ASN A 905 -22.24 13.29 24.36
N PHE A 906 -21.80 13.44 23.10
CA PHE A 906 -20.65 12.68 22.60
C PHE A 906 -19.39 13.10 23.35
N ILE A 907 -18.62 12.13 23.85
CA ILE A 907 -17.37 12.39 24.56
C ILE A 907 -16.22 12.07 23.61
N ALA A 908 -15.28 13.01 23.45
CA ALA A 908 -14.03 12.78 22.75
C ALA A 908 -12.87 12.72 23.77
N VAL A 909 -12.08 11.66 23.72
CA VAL A 909 -10.89 11.46 24.58
C VAL A 909 -9.64 11.25 23.75
N GLY A 910 -8.52 11.84 24.17
CA GLY A 910 -7.22 11.76 23.49
C GLY A 910 -6.14 11.15 24.37
N ASP A 911 -5.28 10.31 23.79
CA ASP A 911 -4.18 9.63 24.50
C ASP A 911 -2.80 10.29 24.28
N VAL A 912 -1.77 9.75 24.96
CA VAL A 912 -0.37 10.19 24.82
C VAL A 912 0.30 9.88 23.47
N ASN A 913 -0.32 9.06 22.61
CA ASN A 913 0.25 8.66 21.32
C ASN A 913 -0.38 9.41 20.15
N GLY A 914 -1.46 10.16 20.38
CA GLY A 914 -2.21 10.88 19.35
C GLY A 914 -3.47 10.14 18.87
N LEU A 915 -3.86 9.05 19.53
CA LEU A 915 -5.15 8.39 19.26
C LEU A 915 -6.27 9.20 19.93
N ILE A 916 -7.31 9.48 19.17
CA ILE A 916 -8.55 10.09 19.66
C ILE A 916 -9.69 9.09 19.49
N LYS A 917 -10.50 8.93 20.52
CA LYS A 917 -11.73 8.13 20.48
C LYS A 917 -12.94 9.00 20.75
N VAL A 918 -13.98 8.84 19.95
CA VAL A 918 -15.32 9.40 20.20
C VAL A 918 -16.21 8.28 20.71
N ILE A 919 -16.80 8.47 21.88
CA ILE A 919 -17.67 7.50 22.57
C ILE A 919 -19.01 8.14 22.94
N GLU A 920 -20.08 7.36 22.87
CA GLU A 920 -21.36 7.71 23.47
C GLU A 920 -21.40 7.22 24.92
N PRO A 921 -21.68 8.07 25.92
CA PRO A 921 -21.65 7.67 27.34
C PRO A 921 -22.71 6.64 27.74
N PHE A 922 -23.77 6.49 26.94
CA PHE A 922 -24.90 5.59 27.19
C PHE A 922 -25.28 4.74 25.97
N GLY A 923 -24.47 4.81 24.90
CA GLY A 923 -24.67 4.04 23.67
C GLY A 923 -24.03 2.66 23.75
N ASN A 924 -24.54 1.72 22.96
CA ASN A 924 -23.95 0.38 22.80
C ASN A 924 -23.04 0.29 21.56
N ASP A 925 -22.87 1.40 20.84
CA ASP A 925 -22.13 1.49 19.58
C ASP A 925 -20.61 1.50 19.82
N SER A 926 -19.87 0.94 18.87
CA SER A 926 -18.41 0.89 18.91
C SER A 926 -17.80 2.28 18.84
N PRO A 927 -16.78 2.60 19.66
CA PRO A 927 -16.07 3.89 19.59
C PRO A 927 -15.57 4.20 18.17
N ALA A 928 -15.83 5.41 17.68
CA ALA A 928 -15.18 5.89 16.47
C ALA A 928 -13.74 6.31 16.80
N GLU A 929 -12.76 5.81 16.04
CA GLU A 929 -11.36 6.17 16.20
C GLU A 929 -10.93 7.21 15.15
N LEU A 930 -10.39 8.34 15.61
CA LEU A 930 -9.86 9.39 14.74
C LEU A 930 -8.32 9.27 14.74
N ILE A 931 -7.78 8.74 13.63
CA ILE A 931 -6.37 8.39 13.48
C ILE A 931 -5.67 9.48 12.65
N GLY A 932 -4.62 10.10 13.19
CA GLY A 932 -3.81 11.03 12.39
C GLY A 932 -2.82 11.94 13.13
N HIS A 933 -2.91 12.08 14.46
CA HIS A 933 -1.84 12.71 15.25
C HIS A 933 -0.71 11.72 15.54
N THR A 934 0.52 12.22 15.72
CA THR A 934 1.71 11.39 15.99
C THR A 934 2.32 11.63 17.37
N SER A 935 1.64 12.37 18.23
CA SER A 935 2.08 12.70 19.59
C SER A 935 0.89 13.06 20.48
N GLU A 936 1.13 13.19 21.78
CA GLU A 936 0.11 13.41 22.80
C GLU A 936 -0.83 14.58 22.50
N ILE A 937 -2.12 14.37 22.76
CA ILE A 937 -3.18 15.36 22.63
C ILE A 937 -3.21 16.23 23.89
N ASP A 938 -2.90 17.53 23.79
CA ASP A 938 -2.94 18.47 24.92
C ASP A 938 -4.37 19.02 25.18
N GLN A 939 -5.19 19.20 24.14
CA GLN A 939 -6.59 19.64 24.27
C GLN A 939 -7.46 19.11 23.11
N ILE A 940 -8.73 18.81 23.42
CA ILE A 940 -9.80 18.54 22.46
C ILE A 940 -10.92 19.56 22.71
N GLU A 941 -11.61 19.99 21.66
CA GLU A 941 -12.80 20.84 21.77
C GLU A 941 -13.83 20.48 20.68
N PHE A 942 -15.12 20.57 21.00
CA PHE A 942 -16.21 20.49 20.02
C PHE A 942 -16.64 21.90 19.61
N SER A 943 -17.01 22.08 18.34
CA SER A 943 -17.71 23.31 17.93
C SER A 943 -19.06 23.43 18.64
N THR A 944 -19.56 24.65 18.88
CA THR A 944 -20.81 24.86 19.63
C THR A 944 -22.05 24.34 18.88
N ASP A 945 -21.95 24.23 17.55
CA ASP A 945 -22.93 23.58 16.67
C ASP A 945 -22.76 22.04 16.56
N GLY A 946 -21.75 21.47 17.22
CA GLY A 946 -21.44 20.04 17.23
C GLY A 946 -20.95 19.44 15.91
N ARG A 947 -20.77 20.21 14.84
CA ARG A 947 -20.32 19.71 13.52
C ARG A 947 -18.88 19.21 13.53
N PHE A 948 -18.02 19.81 14.33
CA PHE A 948 -16.59 19.61 14.29
C PHE A 948 -15.98 19.23 15.64
N ILE A 949 -14.86 18.51 15.57
CA ILE A 949 -13.93 18.27 16.67
C ILE A 949 -12.60 18.91 16.28
N ALA A 950 -12.07 19.80 17.11
CA ALA A 950 -10.70 20.32 16.97
C ALA A 950 -9.79 19.64 17.99
N THR A 951 -8.58 19.28 17.57
CA THR A 951 -7.58 18.61 18.44
C THR A 951 -6.21 19.25 18.33
N ALA A 952 -5.59 19.51 19.49
CA ALA A 952 -4.28 20.14 19.65
C ALA A 952 -3.25 19.11 20.14
N SER A 953 -2.07 19.04 19.49
CA SER A 953 -1.04 18.05 19.81
C SER A 953 0.38 18.63 19.85
N LYS A 954 1.26 17.90 20.57
CA LYS A 954 2.71 18.13 20.57
C LYS A 954 3.41 17.65 19.29
N ASP A 955 2.68 17.02 18.36
CA ASP A 955 3.15 16.82 16.99
C ASP A 955 3.26 18.12 16.18
N ARG A 956 2.84 19.25 16.78
CA ARG A 956 2.85 20.60 16.20
C ARG A 956 1.81 20.78 15.09
N THR A 957 0.68 20.10 15.20
CA THR A 957 -0.50 20.32 14.35
C THR A 957 -1.75 20.61 15.17
N VAL A 958 -2.70 21.32 14.56
CA VAL A 958 -4.11 21.26 14.95
C VAL A 958 -4.83 20.49 13.86
N LYS A 959 -5.69 19.55 14.23
CA LYS A 959 -6.54 18.84 13.28
C LYS A 959 -8.00 19.18 13.52
N LEU A 960 -8.73 19.36 12.42
CA LEU A 960 -10.16 19.59 12.43
C LEU A 960 -10.85 18.40 11.75
N TRP A 961 -11.71 17.73 12.51
CA TRP A 961 -12.42 16.52 12.11
C TRP A 961 -13.90 16.85 11.94
N ASN A 962 -14.50 16.44 10.82
CA ASN A 962 -15.96 16.44 10.66
C ASN A 962 -16.55 15.28 11.46
N ARG A 963 -17.41 15.58 12.44
CA ARG A 963 -18.01 14.58 13.34
C ARG A 963 -18.92 13.58 12.62
N LYS A 964 -19.50 13.94 11.48
CA LYS A 964 -20.38 13.05 10.69
C LYS A 964 -19.63 12.16 9.70
N GLU A 965 -18.39 12.53 9.37
CA GLU A 965 -17.59 11.88 8.33
C GLU A 965 -16.24 11.43 8.90
N VAL A 966 -16.27 10.73 10.05
CA VAL A 966 -15.10 10.30 10.83
C VAL A 966 -14.07 9.46 10.07
N ASN A 967 -14.46 8.85 8.96
CA ASN A 967 -13.58 8.09 8.06
C ASN A 967 -12.84 8.96 7.02
N THR A 968 -13.12 10.26 6.96
CA THR A 968 -12.41 11.19 6.07
C THR A 968 -11.14 11.73 6.70
N GLN A 969 -10.19 12.16 5.87
CA GLN A 969 -8.98 12.81 6.37
C GLN A 969 -9.33 14.16 7.01
N PRO A 970 -8.74 14.51 8.17
CA PRO A 970 -8.94 15.81 8.79
C PRO A 970 -8.25 16.92 8.01
N ILE A 971 -8.77 18.13 8.14
CA ILE A 971 -8.05 19.35 7.78
C ILE A 971 -6.86 19.50 8.74
N ASN A 972 -5.65 19.65 8.19
CA ASN A 972 -4.38 19.55 8.94
C ASN A 972 -3.65 20.91 8.99
N LEU A 973 -3.82 21.63 10.09
CA LEU A 973 -3.29 22.98 10.31
C LEU A 973 -1.87 22.87 10.90
N LYS A 974 -0.88 23.30 10.11
CA LYS A 974 0.56 22.99 10.31
C LYS A 974 1.51 24.19 10.15
N ASP A 975 1.00 25.41 10.10
CA ASP A 975 1.79 26.64 9.87
C ASP A 975 2.44 27.22 11.15
N HIS A 976 2.37 26.52 12.28
CA HIS A 976 3.07 26.84 13.53
C HIS A 976 4.24 25.88 13.82
N PRO A 977 5.43 26.37 14.22
CA PRO A 977 6.64 25.55 14.37
C PRO A 977 6.77 24.86 15.75
N THR A 978 5.80 25.00 16.65
CA THR A 978 5.89 24.53 18.05
C THR A 978 4.65 23.79 18.53
N TRP A 979 4.71 23.20 19.73
CA TRP A 979 3.60 22.49 20.35
C TRP A 979 2.36 23.38 20.50
N VAL A 980 1.19 22.80 20.26
CA VAL A 980 -0.10 23.43 20.50
C VAL A 980 -0.63 22.94 21.84
N TRP A 981 -0.80 23.84 22.80
CA TRP A 981 -1.27 23.46 24.15
C TRP A 981 -2.75 23.73 24.37
N THR A 982 -3.32 24.63 23.60
CA THR A 982 -4.71 25.04 23.78
C THR A 982 -5.33 25.45 22.46
N ILE A 983 -6.62 25.21 22.35
CA ILE A 983 -7.48 25.59 21.22
C ILE A 983 -8.75 26.23 21.77
N ALA A 984 -9.45 26.96 20.91
CA ALA A 984 -10.83 27.37 21.14
C ALA A 984 -11.55 27.59 19.80
N PHE A 985 -12.84 27.23 19.71
CA PHE A 985 -13.69 27.72 18.63
C PHE A 985 -14.11 29.18 18.90
N SER A 986 -14.28 29.96 17.84
CA SER A 986 -15.00 31.23 17.94
C SER A 986 -16.48 30.99 18.26
N PRO A 987 -17.18 31.93 18.93
CA PRO A 987 -18.56 31.71 19.35
C PRO A 987 -19.53 31.43 18.19
N ASP A 988 -19.21 31.95 16.99
CA ASP A 988 -19.94 31.77 15.74
C ASP A 988 -19.52 30.50 14.95
N ASN A 989 -18.59 29.71 15.47
CA ASN A 989 -17.95 28.55 14.83
C ASN A 989 -17.27 28.83 13.48
N ASN A 990 -17.04 30.08 13.09
CA ASN A 990 -16.38 30.40 11.81
C ASN A 990 -14.85 30.33 11.89
N GLN A 991 -14.26 30.29 13.10
CA GLN A 991 -12.82 30.16 13.29
C GLN A 991 -12.43 29.17 14.39
N ILE A 992 -11.23 28.62 14.24
CA ILE A 992 -10.48 27.96 15.31
C ILE A 992 -9.30 28.83 15.67
N LEU A 993 -9.05 28.99 16.96
CA LEU A 993 -7.89 29.69 17.49
C LEU A 993 -7.00 28.70 18.24
N ALA A 994 -5.68 28.87 18.18
CA ALA A 994 -4.72 28.04 18.91
C ALA A 994 -3.65 28.86 19.64
N GLY A 995 -3.37 28.44 20.87
CA GLY A 995 -2.27 28.93 21.70
C GLY A 995 -1.10 27.96 21.65
N THR A 996 0.07 28.49 21.27
CA THR A 996 1.32 27.73 21.13
C THR A 996 2.42 28.31 22.01
N ARG A 997 3.66 27.82 21.87
CA ARG A 997 4.84 28.45 22.49
C ARG A 997 5.15 29.83 21.91
N GLU A 998 4.68 30.15 20.72
CA GLU A 998 4.78 31.48 20.13
C GLU A 998 3.95 32.50 20.93
N ALA A 999 4.27 33.78 20.77
CA ALA A 999 3.53 34.88 21.40
C ALA A 999 2.31 35.34 20.57
N LEU A 1000 1.87 34.48 19.65
CA LEU A 1000 0.88 34.71 18.60
C LEU A 1000 -0.26 33.69 18.77
N VAL A 1001 -1.51 34.16 18.81
CA VAL A 1001 -2.66 33.26 18.73
C VAL A 1001 -2.89 32.98 17.24
N ARG A 1002 -2.67 31.73 16.81
CA ARG A 1002 -2.99 31.33 15.44
C ARG A 1002 -4.50 31.29 15.26
N ALA A 1003 -4.99 31.67 14.09
CA ALA A 1003 -6.42 31.66 13.78
C ALA A 1003 -6.63 31.16 12.35
N TRP A 1004 -7.60 30.27 12.16
CA TRP A 1004 -7.96 29.70 10.86
C TRP A 1004 -9.48 29.68 10.66
N PRO A 1005 -9.99 29.87 9.44
CA PRO A 1005 -11.39 29.60 9.07
C PRO A 1005 -11.78 28.14 9.33
N THR A 1006 -13.03 27.85 9.69
CA THR A 1006 -13.50 26.46 9.86
C THR A 1006 -13.98 25.80 8.58
N THR A 1007 -14.53 26.57 7.63
CA THR A 1007 -15.14 26.03 6.40
C THR A 1007 -14.51 26.60 5.13
N ILE A 1008 -14.57 25.80 4.07
CA ILE A 1008 -14.04 26.13 2.74
C ILE A 1008 -14.90 27.22 2.08
N GLU A 1009 -16.22 27.15 2.22
CA GLU A 1009 -17.18 28.08 1.64
C GLU A 1009 -16.97 29.50 2.18
N ALA A 1010 -16.82 29.65 3.49
CA ALA A 1010 -16.58 30.95 4.13
C ALA A 1010 -15.24 31.58 3.72
N MET A 1011 -14.29 30.78 3.23
CA MET A 1011 -13.06 31.28 2.62
C MET A 1011 -13.28 31.73 1.17
N SER A 1012 -13.92 30.90 0.34
CA SER A 1012 -14.17 31.20 -1.08
C SER A 1012 -14.95 32.51 -1.27
N ASP A 1013 -15.99 32.74 -0.45
CA ASP A 1013 -16.80 33.98 -0.44
C ASP A 1013 -15.97 35.27 -0.23
N LYS A 1014 -14.72 35.16 0.25
CA LYS A 1014 -13.81 36.28 0.53
C LYS A 1014 -12.73 36.50 -0.51
N ILE A 1015 -12.53 35.55 -1.44
CA ILE A 1015 -11.46 35.60 -2.46
C ILE A 1015 -11.87 36.45 -3.66
N CYS A 1016 -12.94 36.08 -4.37
CA CYS A 1016 -13.35 36.81 -5.59
C CYS A 1016 -13.54 38.33 -5.40
N PRO A 1017 -14.10 38.85 -4.29
CA PRO A 1017 -14.23 40.29 -4.06
C PRO A 1017 -12.91 41.06 -3.86
N ARG A 1018 -11.76 40.37 -3.80
CA ARG A 1018 -10.42 40.94 -3.60
C ARG A 1018 -9.47 40.76 -4.78
N ILE A 1019 -9.98 40.18 -5.86
CA ILE A 1019 -9.23 39.87 -7.07
C ILE A 1019 -9.76 40.79 -8.16
N GLU A 1020 -8.86 41.39 -8.95
CA GLU A 1020 -9.23 42.40 -9.95
C GLU A 1020 -9.40 41.84 -11.38
N ARG A 1021 -8.99 40.58 -11.63
CA ARG A 1021 -9.04 39.91 -12.95
C ARG A 1021 -9.45 38.44 -12.85
N ASN A 1022 -9.77 37.80 -13.97
CA ASN A 1022 -9.88 36.33 -14.07
C ASN A 1022 -8.55 35.70 -14.53
N LEU A 1023 -8.49 34.36 -14.59
CA LEU A 1023 -7.40 33.65 -15.27
C LEU A 1023 -7.38 34.02 -16.75
N SER A 1024 -6.20 34.26 -17.32
CA SER A 1024 -6.05 34.41 -18.77
C SER A 1024 -6.24 33.06 -19.49
N LYS A 1025 -6.42 33.07 -20.82
CA LYS A 1025 -6.49 31.82 -21.60
C LYS A 1025 -5.20 31.03 -21.56
N ASP A 1026 -4.05 31.70 -21.47
CA ASP A 1026 -2.73 31.07 -21.38
C ASP A 1026 -2.47 30.51 -19.97
N GLU A 1027 -3.01 31.14 -18.92
CA GLU A 1027 -2.99 30.58 -17.57
C GLU A 1027 -3.96 29.38 -17.45
N TRP A 1028 -5.10 29.44 -18.14
CA TRP A 1028 -6.07 28.35 -18.19
C TRP A 1028 -5.49 27.09 -18.83
N SER A 1029 -4.90 27.20 -20.03
CA SER A 1029 -4.26 26.07 -20.70
C SER A 1029 -3.08 25.50 -19.89
N LEU A 1030 -2.32 26.36 -19.20
CA LEU A 1030 -1.17 25.96 -18.40
C LEU A 1030 -1.53 25.24 -17.08
N PHE A 1031 -2.60 25.66 -16.42
CA PHE A 1031 -2.95 25.17 -15.06
C PHE A 1031 -4.17 24.26 -15.01
N VAL A 1032 -5.13 24.40 -15.92
CA VAL A 1032 -6.34 23.56 -16.01
C VAL A 1032 -6.13 22.47 -17.06
N SER A 1033 -6.29 22.81 -18.34
CA SER A 1033 -5.91 22.01 -19.52
C SER A 1033 -6.29 22.76 -20.81
N GLU A 1034 -5.73 22.38 -21.96
CA GLU A 1034 -6.18 22.84 -23.28
C GLU A 1034 -7.49 22.17 -23.76
N ASP A 1035 -7.82 20.98 -23.27
CA ASP A 1035 -9.02 20.22 -23.68
C ASP A 1035 -10.27 20.51 -22.83
N ILE A 1036 -10.20 21.51 -21.94
CA ILE A 1036 -11.31 21.94 -21.09
C ILE A 1036 -11.68 23.38 -21.48
N ASP A 1037 -12.95 23.59 -21.84
CA ASP A 1037 -13.46 24.91 -22.23
C ASP A 1037 -13.19 25.98 -21.16
N TYR A 1038 -12.80 27.17 -21.61
CA TYR A 1038 -12.50 28.30 -20.73
C TYR A 1038 -13.76 28.84 -20.05
N GLU A 1039 -13.74 28.91 -18.71
CA GLU A 1039 -14.77 29.53 -17.88
C GLU A 1039 -14.18 30.61 -16.94
N LYS A 1040 -15.00 31.57 -16.52
CA LYS A 1040 -14.57 32.64 -15.60
C LYS A 1040 -14.62 32.16 -14.15
N THR A 1041 -13.44 31.99 -13.54
CA THR A 1041 -13.27 31.59 -12.13
C THR A 1041 -14.08 32.43 -11.13
N CYS A 1042 -14.21 33.74 -11.37
CA CYS A 1042 -15.03 34.68 -10.61
C CYS A 1042 -16.03 35.37 -11.54
N GLU A 1043 -17.26 34.84 -11.62
CA GLU A 1043 -18.34 35.37 -12.46
C GLU A 1043 -18.76 36.81 -12.09
N ASN A 1044 -18.83 37.10 -10.79
CA ASN A 1044 -19.36 38.36 -10.25
C ASN A 1044 -18.33 39.50 -10.17
N ASN A 1045 -17.18 39.39 -10.85
CA ASN A 1045 -16.12 40.39 -10.76
C ASN A 1045 -16.32 41.53 -11.78
N PRO A 1046 -16.66 42.77 -11.37
CA PRO A 1046 -17.01 43.85 -12.30
C PRO A 1046 -15.85 44.39 -13.13
N ASN A 1047 -14.60 44.03 -12.81
CA ASN A 1047 -13.39 44.55 -13.47
C ASN A 1047 -12.73 43.55 -14.45
N GLY A 1048 -13.25 42.33 -14.59
CA GLY A 1048 -12.65 41.28 -15.41
C GLY A 1048 -13.35 41.06 -16.75
N GLU A 1049 -12.94 41.78 -17.80
CA GLU A 1049 -13.27 41.45 -19.21
C GLU A 1049 -12.77 40.05 -19.61
#